data_AF-A0A8H4XZA2-F1
#
_entry.id   AF-A0A8H4XZA2-F1
#
_cell.length_a   1.000
_cell.length_b   1.000
_cell.length_c   1.000
_cell.angle_alpha   90.00
_cell.angle_beta   90.00
_cell.angle_gamma   90.00
#
_symmetry.space_group_name_H-M   'P 1'
#
loop_
_entity.id
_entity.type
_entity.pdbx_description
1 polymer ?
#
loop_
_entity_poly.entity_id
_entity_poly.type
_entity_poly.pdbx_seq_one_letter_code
_entity_poly.pdbx_strand_id
1 'polypeptide(L)'
;MKIINALTRRIRRIPLAASSSALHRTHYTGSLLFNLASFVLPALYGTLSKLWVANIDASMVVTTDAYTYMNTASEAVNEGLPRAAWVIIGDKASRTLAKRLQLTHTLIAFQSLIGLILSVVFLGAAPAFARRFVPEQVRDASLTYVRITSFTVSSGALETAVATATRALDKPDIPLAISTVKFAVNIILDFLLISRFHVGSFTPTVNTQGTIQLVCNLVASFAGLGYFLWSNTWSFVRHARHETQDQLRPSFSALNVLLRPGLIFFVESAVRNALYLWLVTTIVALGAVYATAWGVFNTIRWGLIMVPVQALEATALQFIGHNWGEWRSRVGVDVRKPVASWKDLYGIARPALRSLALALVFEVPIAIFLTLFGVYPFASYISGSRQVAEVTAYMWKSLDWCYIFYAMSTQLAAILLATRPRWYLYQSLASNILYVMPWAIVCQVTDLNEDNAWWYYSIGTIMSATATITATAPPPPGQPDIAYAPDYEKYQARQARRLKNEKLPTDVPDGFPKQLTGDLVWEGDSVGQTYDWTCVLSEEQLTEVDQALQHFKDLGLSHGHISPETFPLPNLHPQLRKLSDELHRGHGFFVIRGVDVDKYSREENMIIYVGISSHIAGQRGRQDSKFNGKPADVVLTHVKDLSSTQEKGAIGSPAYTTDRQVFHTDTGDIVSLFCLETAEEGGASRIASTWRVYNELARTRPDLIHTLSQNWDVEVFTNAEKKYATRPLLYYQKATESTPERVALQYARRYFVGFGALPRSHDIPPITEAQAEALDALHFLGDKLSVSTNFAKGDMQYINNVAVFHARDGFTDSETHQ
;
A
#
# COMPACT_ATOMS: atom_id res chain seq x y z
N MET A 1 -37.90 -24.28 43.95
CA MET A 1 -36.67 -24.80 44.60
C MET A 1 -36.43 -26.32 44.42
N LYS A 2 -37.43 -27.21 44.57
CA LYS A 2 -37.24 -28.67 44.37
C LYS A 2 -36.97 -29.08 42.91
N ILE A 3 -37.53 -28.37 41.93
CA ILE A 3 -37.32 -28.64 40.48
C ILE A 3 -35.91 -28.20 40.03
N ILE A 4 -35.43 -27.06 40.54
CA ILE A 4 -34.05 -26.59 40.29
C ILE A 4 -33.05 -27.57 40.90
N ASN A 5 -33.25 -28.02 42.15
CA ASN A 5 -32.40 -29.05 42.75
C ASN A 5 -32.48 -30.42 42.05
N ALA A 6 -33.60 -30.77 41.41
CA ALA A 6 -33.73 -31.96 40.59
C ALA A 6 -32.95 -31.85 39.27
N LEU A 7 -32.96 -30.69 38.61
CA LEU A 7 -32.12 -30.38 37.45
C LEU A 7 -30.63 -30.37 37.81
N THR A 8 -30.24 -29.76 38.93
CA THR A 8 -28.84 -29.76 39.39
C THR A 8 -28.37 -31.16 39.80
N ARG A 9 -29.25 -32.03 40.30
CA ARG A 9 -28.93 -33.44 40.62
C ARG A 9 -28.85 -34.33 39.37
N ARG A 10 -29.63 -34.04 38.31
CA ARG A 10 -29.56 -34.76 37.03
C ARG A 10 -28.31 -34.42 36.23
N ILE A 11 -27.78 -33.19 36.35
CA ILE A 11 -26.47 -32.79 35.81
C ILE A 11 -25.30 -33.39 36.64
N ARG A 12 -25.52 -33.67 37.94
CA ARG A 12 -24.50 -34.22 38.88
C ARG A 12 -24.34 -35.75 38.89
N ARG A 13 -25.13 -36.51 38.11
CA ARG A 13 -25.01 -37.98 37.98
C ARG A 13 -24.66 -38.43 36.56
N ILE A 14 -23.78 -37.71 35.89
CA ILE A 14 -23.03 -38.29 34.77
C ILE A 14 -21.71 -38.77 35.38
N PRO A 15 -21.45 -40.09 35.45
CA PRO A 15 -20.13 -40.58 35.83
C PRO A 15 -19.10 -39.95 34.89
N LEU A 16 -17.86 -39.78 35.35
CA LEU A 16 -16.67 -39.51 34.52
C LEU A 16 -16.37 -40.70 33.57
N ALA A 17 -17.38 -41.21 32.87
CA ALA A 17 -17.22 -41.95 31.64
C ALA A 17 -16.88 -40.91 30.59
N ALA A 18 -15.72 -41.05 29.94
CA ALA A 18 -15.39 -40.31 28.74
C ALA A 18 -16.62 -40.31 27.83
N SER A 19 -17.20 -39.13 27.57
CA SER A 19 -18.25 -39.00 26.57
C SER A 19 -17.69 -39.60 25.29
N SER A 20 -18.28 -40.71 24.84
CA SER A 20 -17.89 -41.44 23.63
C SER A 20 -18.13 -40.64 22.35
N SER A 21 -18.64 -39.41 22.48
CA SER A 21 -18.80 -38.49 21.36
C SER A 21 -17.44 -38.03 20.86
N ALA A 22 -17.18 -38.31 19.58
CA ALA A 22 -16.02 -37.79 18.85
C ALA A 22 -15.93 -36.25 18.86
N LEU A 23 -16.99 -35.54 19.25
CA LEU A 23 -17.05 -34.08 19.35
C LEU A 23 -16.59 -33.55 20.72
N HIS A 24 -16.27 -34.41 21.69
CA HIS A 24 -15.80 -33.96 23.00
C HIS A 24 -14.39 -33.34 22.92
N ARG A 25 -14.14 -32.26 23.67
CA ARG A 25 -12.88 -31.44 23.63
C ARG A 25 -11.58 -32.20 23.90
N THR A 26 -11.65 -33.40 24.47
CA THR A 26 -10.49 -34.27 24.75
C THR A 26 -10.09 -35.11 23.54
N HIS A 27 -10.92 -35.16 22.50
CA HIS A 27 -10.61 -35.79 21.23
C HIS A 27 -10.14 -34.75 20.22
N TYR A 28 -9.30 -35.17 19.29
CA TYR A 28 -8.70 -34.29 18.27
C TYR A 28 -9.76 -33.47 17.52
N THR A 29 -10.82 -34.12 17.05
CA THR A 29 -11.92 -33.49 16.30
C THR A 29 -12.71 -32.49 17.14
N GLY A 30 -13.01 -32.83 18.39
CA GLY A 30 -13.68 -31.90 19.30
C GLY A 30 -12.82 -30.67 19.60
N SER A 31 -11.54 -30.88 19.94
CA SER A 31 -10.60 -29.76 20.18
C SER A 31 -10.43 -28.86 18.94
N LEU A 32 -10.34 -29.47 17.75
CA LEU A 32 -10.26 -28.73 16.48
C LEU A 32 -11.47 -27.82 16.27
N LEU A 33 -12.70 -28.27 16.56
CA LEU A 33 -13.90 -27.45 16.41
C LEU A 33 -13.89 -26.24 17.36
N PHE A 34 -13.46 -26.43 18.62
CA PHE A 34 -13.30 -25.32 19.56
C PHE A 34 -12.24 -24.33 19.08
N ASN A 35 -11.09 -24.83 18.61
CA ASN A 35 -10.02 -23.97 18.09
C ASN A 35 -10.46 -23.22 16.83
N LEU A 36 -11.12 -23.89 15.87
CA LEU A 36 -11.68 -23.24 14.68
C LEU A 36 -12.62 -22.11 15.07
N ALA A 37 -13.59 -22.36 15.95
CA ALA A 37 -14.50 -21.32 16.42
C ALA A 37 -13.76 -20.16 17.12
N SER A 38 -12.72 -20.47 17.92
CA SER A 38 -11.91 -19.46 18.61
C SER A 38 -11.11 -18.58 17.64
N PHE A 39 -10.60 -19.11 16.53
CA PHE A 39 -9.85 -18.33 15.53
C PHE A 39 -10.73 -17.64 14.49
N VAL A 40 -11.89 -18.22 14.13
CA VAL A 40 -12.83 -17.63 13.15
C VAL A 40 -13.45 -16.34 13.66
N LEU A 41 -13.83 -16.25 14.94
CA LEU A 41 -14.54 -15.08 15.46
C LEU A 41 -13.71 -13.77 15.35
N PRO A 42 -12.44 -13.69 15.81
CA PRO A 42 -11.65 -12.47 15.65
C PRO A 42 -11.37 -12.14 14.18
N ALA A 43 -11.20 -13.15 13.33
CA ALA A 43 -10.95 -12.98 11.91
C ALA A 43 -12.17 -12.43 11.16
N LEU A 44 -13.38 -12.93 11.46
CA LEU A 44 -14.64 -12.37 10.96
C LEU A 44 -14.78 -10.91 11.38
N TYR A 45 -14.49 -10.58 12.64
CA TYR A 45 -14.52 -9.19 13.08
C TYR A 45 -13.49 -8.33 12.33
N GLY A 46 -12.25 -8.80 12.17
CA GLY A 46 -11.21 -8.04 11.44
C GLY A 46 -11.59 -7.75 9.98
N THR A 47 -12.35 -8.64 9.34
CA THR A 47 -12.91 -8.41 8.00
C THR A 47 -14.12 -7.48 8.05
N LEU A 48 -15.07 -7.70 8.97
CA LEU A 48 -16.29 -6.90 9.10
C LEU A 48 -16.01 -5.45 9.53
N SER A 49 -15.04 -5.22 10.41
CA SER A 49 -14.69 -3.87 10.86
C SER A 49 -14.18 -3.02 9.70
N LYS A 50 -13.38 -3.59 8.79
CA LYS A 50 -12.92 -2.89 7.58
C LYS A 50 -14.08 -2.49 6.65
N LEU A 51 -15.15 -3.26 6.62
CA LEU A 51 -16.35 -2.94 5.81
C LEU A 51 -17.17 -1.79 6.40
N TRP A 52 -17.13 -1.60 7.72
CA TRP A 52 -17.98 -0.63 8.43
C TRP A 52 -17.25 0.66 8.78
N VAL A 53 -15.91 0.62 8.80
CA VAL A 53 -15.00 1.70 9.21
C VAL A 53 -14.56 2.59 8.02
N ALA A 54 -15.11 2.37 6.82
CA ALA A 54 -14.72 3.03 5.56
C ALA A 54 -14.88 4.57 5.47
N ASN A 55 -15.18 5.26 6.57
CA ASN A 55 -15.17 6.73 6.64
C ASN A 55 -14.00 7.31 7.47
N ILE A 56 -13.08 6.48 8.00
CA ILE A 56 -11.85 7.01 8.60
C ILE A 56 -10.95 7.51 7.47
N ASP A 57 -10.54 8.79 7.57
CA ASP A 57 -9.66 9.49 6.65
C ASP A 57 -8.47 8.60 6.22
N ALA A 58 -8.35 8.38 4.90
CA ALA A 58 -7.32 7.53 4.33
C ALA A 58 -5.89 8.01 4.63
N SER A 59 -5.71 9.31 4.92
CA SER A 59 -4.42 9.88 5.35
C SER A 59 -3.95 9.37 6.72
N MET A 60 -4.84 8.76 7.51
CA MET A 60 -4.54 8.24 8.84
C MET A 60 -4.22 6.74 8.86
N VAL A 61 -4.28 6.03 7.73
CA VAL A 61 -3.93 4.60 7.63
C VAL A 61 -2.48 4.36 8.07
N VAL A 62 -1.56 5.27 7.76
CA VAL A 62 -0.15 5.22 8.18
C VAL A 62 0.01 5.24 9.71
N THR A 63 -0.94 5.84 10.43
CA THR A 63 -0.97 5.81 11.92
C THR A 63 -1.22 4.39 12.44
N THR A 64 -1.98 3.58 11.70
CA THR A 64 -2.27 2.18 12.07
C THR A 64 -1.09 1.24 11.79
N ASP A 65 -0.15 1.60 10.91
CA ASP A 65 1.06 0.80 10.68
C ASP A 65 1.98 0.77 11.91
N ALA A 66 1.98 1.84 12.71
CA ALA A 66 2.65 1.88 14.01
C ALA A 66 2.18 0.74 14.93
N TYR A 67 0.90 0.38 14.88
CA TYR A 67 0.34 -0.75 15.61
C TYR A 67 0.93 -2.08 15.11
N THR A 68 1.06 -2.27 13.80
CA THR A 68 1.65 -3.47 13.19
C THR A 68 3.08 -3.70 13.71
N TYR A 69 3.93 -2.67 13.70
CA TYR A 69 5.30 -2.76 14.20
C TYR A 69 5.38 -3.11 15.70
N MET A 70 4.52 -2.50 16.54
CA MET A 70 4.43 -2.85 17.96
C MET A 70 3.95 -4.28 18.16
N ASN A 71 3.00 -4.74 17.35
CA ASN A 71 2.46 -6.10 17.43
C ASN A 71 3.52 -7.14 17.05
N THR A 72 4.31 -6.89 15.99
CA THR A 72 5.42 -7.79 15.60
C THR A 72 6.50 -7.89 16.67
N ALA A 73 6.80 -6.79 17.37
CA ALA A 73 7.72 -6.82 18.51
C ALA A 73 7.12 -7.55 19.73
N SER A 74 5.83 -7.35 20.01
CA SER A 74 5.07 -8.07 21.04
C SER A 74 4.97 -9.57 20.74
N GLU A 75 4.87 -9.96 19.47
CA GLU A 75 4.80 -11.34 19.02
C GLU A 75 6.03 -12.15 19.43
N ALA A 76 7.25 -11.58 19.31
CA ALA A 76 8.47 -12.25 19.74
C ALA A 76 8.42 -12.65 21.23
N VAL A 77 7.84 -11.78 22.06
CA VAL A 77 7.64 -12.03 23.49
C VAL A 77 6.51 -13.04 23.74
N ASN A 78 5.43 -12.96 22.97
CA ASN A 78 4.26 -13.84 23.07
C ASN A 78 4.53 -15.26 22.58
N GLU A 79 5.54 -15.44 21.73
CA GLU A 79 6.01 -16.75 21.30
C GLU A 79 7.05 -17.37 22.22
N GLY A 80 7.70 -16.58 23.09
CA GLY A 80 8.71 -17.07 24.03
C GLY A 80 8.15 -18.02 25.10
N LEU A 81 7.77 -17.47 26.26
CA LEU A 81 7.28 -18.29 27.38
C LEU A 81 5.99 -19.07 27.06
N PRO A 82 4.98 -18.52 26.36
CA PRO A 82 3.74 -19.24 26.10
C PRO A 82 3.93 -20.52 25.27
N ARG A 83 4.80 -20.54 24.25
CA ARG A 83 5.04 -21.77 23.46
C ARG A 83 5.68 -22.90 24.29
N ALA A 84 6.36 -22.59 25.39
CA ALA A 84 6.84 -23.61 26.33
C ALA A 84 5.70 -24.43 26.97
N ALA A 85 4.47 -23.92 26.99
CA ALA A 85 3.32 -24.63 27.53
C ALA A 85 3.09 -25.98 26.83
N TRP A 86 3.34 -26.09 25.52
CA TRP A 86 3.08 -27.31 24.77
C TRP A 86 3.93 -28.49 25.24
N VAL A 87 5.22 -28.27 25.50
CA VAL A 87 6.14 -29.33 25.95
C VAL A 87 6.13 -29.52 27.47
N ILE A 88 5.87 -28.47 28.26
CA ILE A 88 5.93 -28.52 29.73
C ILE A 88 4.56 -28.80 30.36
N ILE A 89 3.55 -27.99 30.00
CA ILE A 89 2.18 -28.09 30.53
C ILE A 89 1.40 -29.18 29.80
N GLY A 90 1.69 -29.43 28.52
CA GLY A 90 1.10 -30.53 27.75
C GLY A 90 1.53 -31.92 28.22
N ASP A 91 2.51 -32.07 29.11
CA ASP A 91 2.94 -33.37 29.65
C ASP A 91 1.99 -33.84 30.76
N LYS A 92 0.96 -34.59 30.37
CA LYS A 92 -0.06 -35.14 31.28
C LYS A 92 0.41 -36.40 32.02
N ALA A 93 1.40 -37.10 31.49
CA ALA A 93 1.82 -38.40 32.03
C ALA A 93 2.86 -38.26 33.15
N SER A 94 3.78 -37.28 33.03
CA SER A 94 4.87 -37.10 34.00
C SER A 94 4.56 -36.02 35.05
N ARG A 95 3.49 -35.24 34.90
CA ARG A 95 3.12 -34.15 35.83
C ARG A 95 1.67 -34.25 36.29
N THR A 96 1.45 -34.08 37.59
CA THR A 96 0.10 -34.02 38.17
C THR A 96 -0.66 -32.78 37.69
N LEU A 97 -1.99 -32.83 37.73
CA LEU A 97 -2.84 -31.68 37.39
C LEU A 97 -2.51 -30.45 38.26
N ALA A 98 -2.24 -30.63 39.56
CA ALA A 98 -1.82 -29.54 40.45
C ALA A 98 -0.54 -28.85 39.96
N LYS A 99 0.48 -29.63 39.56
CA LYS A 99 1.75 -29.08 39.07
C LYS A 99 1.57 -28.36 37.73
N ARG A 100 0.74 -28.91 36.84
CA ARG A 100 0.40 -28.28 35.55
C ARG A 100 -0.35 -26.96 35.78
N LEU A 101 -1.32 -26.92 36.70
CA LEU A 101 -2.00 -25.67 37.09
C LEU A 101 -1.03 -24.65 37.70
N GLN A 102 -0.08 -25.07 38.53
CA GLN A 102 0.97 -24.19 39.05
C GLN A 102 1.80 -23.55 37.93
N LEU A 103 2.22 -24.36 36.96
CA LEU A 103 2.96 -23.90 35.78
C LEU A 103 2.12 -22.93 34.95
N THR A 104 0.82 -23.19 34.78
CA THR A 104 -0.11 -22.29 34.11
C THR A 104 -0.24 -20.95 34.84
N HIS A 105 -0.45 -20.94 36.16
CA HIS A 105 -0.50 -19.68 36.93
C HIS A 105 0.82 -18.91 36.85
N THR A 106 1.94 -19.62 36.91
CA THR A 106 3.28 -19.03 36.77
C THR A 106 3.44 -18.40 35.40
N LEU A 107 3.11 -19.13 34.32
CA LEU A 107 3.16 -18.61 32.96
C LEU A 107 2.31 -17.35 32.79
N ILE A 108 1.05 -17.39 33.24
CA ILE A 108 0.13 -16.25 33.14
C ILE A 108 0.66 -15.04 33.90
N ALA A 109 1.12 -15.22 35.15
CA ALA A 109 1.60 -14.13 35.99
C ALA A 109 2.85 -13.46 35.40
N PHE A 110 3.86 -14.26 35.03
CA PHE A 110 5.11 -13.73 34.50
C PHE A 110 4.97 -13.16 33.08
N GLN A 111 4.19 -13.80 32.20
CA GLN A 111 3.92 -13.25 30.86
C GLN A 111 3.14 -11.94 30.94
N SER A 112 2.16 -11.82 31.84
CA SER A 112 1.41 -10.57 32.05
C SER A 112 2.31 -9.46 32.57
N LEU A 113 3.26 -9.78 33.46
CA LEU A 113 4.25 -8.82 33.94
C LEU A 113 5.19 -8.36 32.81
N ILE A 114 5.68 -9.28 31.98
CA ILE A 114 6.53 -8.93 30.83
C ILE A 114 5.75 -8.06 29.83
N GLY A 115 4.49 -8.41 29.55
CA GLY A 115 3.62 -7.62 28.69
C GLY A 115 3.38 -6.21 29.24
N LEU A 116 3.19 -6.07 30.56
CA LEU A 116 3.06 -4.76 31.21
C LEU A 116 4.35 -3.94 31.13
N ILE A 117 5.51 -4.55 31.39
CA ILE A 117 6.82 -3.89 31.25
C ILE A 117 7.00 -3.39 29.81
N LEU A 118 6.70 -4.24 28.82
CA LEU A 118 6.82 -3.89 27.42
C LEU A 118 5.86 -2.75 27.01
N SER A 119 4.62 -2.76 27.53
CA SER A 119 3.69 -1.63 27.35
C SER A 119 4.25 -0.33 27.92
N VAL A 120 4.87 -0.35 29.10
CA VAL A 120 5.51 0.83 29.70
C VAL A 120 6.70 1.30 28.88
N VAL A 121 7.50 0.37 28.35
CA VAL A 121 8.61 0.68 27.43
C VAL A 121 8.08 1.35 26.16
N PHE A 122 7.04 0.82 25.51
CA PHE A 122 6.42 1.45 24.34
C PHE A 122 5.80 2.80 24.67
N LEU A 123 5.15 2.94 25.82
CA LEU A 123 4.59 4.20 26.28
C LEU A 123 5.68 5.28 26.43
N GLY A 124 6.80 4.94 27.06
CA GLY A 124 7.94 5.84 27.24
C GLY A 124 8.71 6.11 25.93
N ALA A 125 8.80 5.11 25.06
CA ALA A 125 9.45 5.21 23.76
C ALA A 125 8.55 5.79 22.67
N ALA A 126 7.27 6.05 22.94
CA ALA A 126 6.29 6.52 21.96
C ALA A 126 6.78 7.72 21.11
N PRO A 127 7.47 8.74 21.66
CA PRO A 127 8.01 9.83 20.85
C PRO A 127 9.16 9.40 19.93
N ALA A 128 10.01 8.46 20.35
CA ALA A 128 11.08 7.92 19.51
C ALA A 128 10.52 6.98 18.42
N PHE A 129 9.52 6.17 18.80
CA PHE A 129 8.81 5.26 17.91
C PHE A 129 8.05 6.03 16.82
N ALA A 130 7.24 7.02 17.21
CA ALA A 130 6.52 7.87 16.26
C ALA A 130 7.48 8.67 15.36
N ARG A 131 8.61 9.17 15.87
CA ARG A 131 9.62 9.84 15.02
C ARG A 131 10.23 8.91 13.97
N ARG A 132 10.36 7.62 14.26
CA ARG A 132 11.02 6.66 13.37
C ARG A 132 10.08 6.03 12.35
N PHE A 133 8.83 5.81 12.73
CA PHE A 133 7.87 5.01 11.95
C PHE A 133 6.63 5.79 11.49
N VAL A 134 6.46 7.05 11.90
CA VAL A 134 5.29 7.88 11.56
C VAL A 134 5.71 9.20 10.90
N PRO A 135 5.11 9.58 9.76
CA PRO A 135 5.31 10.87 9.10
C PRO A 135 5.05 12.06 10.03
N GLU A 136 5.71 13.19 9.76
CA GLU A 136 5.66 14.36 10.65
C GLU A 136 4.26 14.99 10.74
N GLN A 137 3.47 15.00 9.66
CA GLN A 137 2.17 15.68 9.64
C GLN A 137 1.11 15.02 10.55
N VAL A 138 1.20 13.70 10.77
CA VAL A 138 0.28 12.93 11.62
C VAL A 138 0.91 12.50 12.94
N ARG A 139 2.15 12.94 13.22
CA ARG A 139 2.94 12.47 14.36
C ARG A 139 2.27 12.73 15.71
N ASP A 140 1.63 13.89 15.87
CA ASP A 140 0.96 14.24 17.14
C ASP A 140 -0.31 13.42 17.39
N ALA A 141 -1.13 13.21 16.34
CA ALA A 141 -2.28 12.32 16.40
C ALA A 141 -1.85 10.86 16.65
N SER A 142 -0.77 10.44 16.00
CA SER A 142 -0.19 9.10 16.13
C SER A 142 0.48 8.87 17.48
N LEU A 143 1.03 9.90 18.10
CA LEU A 143 1.66 9.79 19.42
C LEU A 143 0.63 9.44 20.49
N THR A 144 -0.56 10.04 20.41
CA THR A 144 -1.70 9.68 21.27
C THR A 144 -2.16 8.26 20.98
N TYR A 145 -2.29 7.89 19.70
CA TYR A 145 -2.67 6.54 19.28
C TYR A 145 -1.68 5.48 19.78
N VAL A 146 -0.37 5.68 19.59
CA VAL A 146 0.70 4.79 20.04
C VAL A 146 0.66 4.65 21.56
N ARG A 147 0.45 5.74 22.31
CA ARG A 147 0.33 5.67 23.78
C ARG A 147 -0.87 4.85 24.23
N ILE A 148 -2.03 5.02 23.60
CA ILE A 148 -3.24 4.24 23.89
C ILE A 148 -2.98 2.76 23.55
N THR A 149 -2.55 2.50 22.32
CA THR A 149 -2.36 1.14 21.81
C THR A 149 -1.17 0.42 22.44
N SER A 150 -0.21 1.10 23.06
CA SER A 150 0.89 0.48 23.81
C SER A 150 0.37 -0.52 24.86
N PHE A 151 -0.75 -0.23 25.53
CA PHE A 151 -1.33 -1.14 26.52
C PHE A 151 -2.04 -2.36 25.92
N THR A 152 -2.28 -2.39 24.61
CA THR A 152 -2.77 -3.59 23.92
C THR A 152 -1.74 -4.71 23.95
N VAL A 153 -0.45 -4.39 24.11
CA VAL A 153 0.63 -5.36 24.30
C VAL A 153 0.43 -6.15 25.59
N SER A 154 0.05 -5.47 26.68
CA SER A 154 -0.22 -6.13 27.97
C SER A 154 -1.43 -7.06 27.90
N SER A 155 -2.52 -6.64 27.27
CA SER A 155 -3.72 -7.48 27.14
C SER A 155 -3.49 -8.64 26.18
N GLY A 156 -2.76 -8.43 25.08
CA GLY A 156 -2.33 -9.48 24.16
C GLY A 156 -1.41 -10.53 24.80
N ALA A 157 -0.50 -10.11 25.69
CA ALA A 157 0.36 -11.01 26.44
C ALA A 157 -0.42 -11.89 27.43
N LEU A 158 -1.38 -11.30 28.14
CA LEU A 158 -2.30 -12.04 29.02
C LEU A 158 -3.16 -13.02 28.21
N GLU A 159 -3.77 -12.55 27.13
CA GLU A 159 -4.59 -13.34 26.21
C GLU A 159 -3.82 -14.56 25.68
N THR A 160 -2.59 -14.34 25.18
CA THR A 160 -1.74 -15.40 24.64
C THR A 160 -1.34 -16.40 25.70
N ALA A 161 -0.97 -15.96 26.90
CA ALA A 161 -0.61 -16.83 28.01
C ALA A 161 -1.79 -17.71 28.43
N VAL A 162 -2.96 -17.10 28.65
CA VAL A 162 -4.17 -17.83 29.05
C VAL A 162 -4.56 -18.80 27.94
N ALA A 163 -4.64 -18.37 26.69
CA ALA A 163 -5.09 -19.21 25.59
C ALA A 163 -4.16 -20.39 25.34
N THR A 164 -2.84 -20.17 25.31
CA THR A 164 -1.86 -21.25 25.06
C THR A 164 -1.80 -22.23 26.22
N ALA A 165 -1.75 -21.72 27.47
CA ALA A 165 -1.66 -22.58 28.65
C ALA A 165 -2.94 -23.42 28.85
N THR A 166 -4.12 -22.87 28.55
CA THR A 166 -5.39 -23.57 28.70
C THR A 166 -5.63 -24.59 27.59
N ARG A 167 -5.21 -24.33 26.35
CA ARG A 167 -5.16 -25.37 25.30
C ARG A 167 -4.26 -26.53 25.70
N ALA A 168 -3.07 -26.24 26.24
CA ALA A 168 -2.18 -27.27 26.77
C ALA A 168 -2.74 -28.02 28.00
N LEU A 169 -3.82 -27.52 28.62
CA LEU A 169 -4.56 -28.15 29.73
C LEU A 169 -5.85 -28.86 29.28
N ASP A 170 -6.09 -29.05 27.98
CA ASP A 170 -7.33 -29.61 27.43
C ASP A 170 -8.57 -28.73 27.61
N LYS A 171 -8.38 -27.41 27.66
CA LYS A 171 -9.45 -26.42 27.83
C LYS A 171 -9.52 -25.40 26.67
N PRO A 172 -9.74 -25.85 25.42
CA PRO A 172 -9.90 -24.95 24.28
C PRO A 172 -11.20 -24.11 24.33
N ASP A 173 -12.12 -24.44 25.24
CA ASP A 173 -13.31 -23.65 25.57
C ASP A 173 -12.99 -22.27 26.18
N ILE A 174 -11.85 -22.13 26.86
CA ILE A 174 -11.44 -20.85 27.44
C ILE A 174 -10.99 -19.85 26.35
N PRO A 175 -10.10 -20.21 25.41
CA PRO A 175 -9.82 -19.39 24.24
C PRO A 175 -11.07 -19.03 23.43
N LEU A 176 -12.02 -19.97 23.29
CA LEU A 176 -13.30 -19.66 22.63
C LEU A 176 -14.08 -18.58 23.39
N ALA A 177 -14.18 -18.69 24.72
CA ALA A 177 -14.84 -17.67 25.52
C ALA A 177 -14.19 -16.28 25.38
N ILE A 178 -12.85 -16.23 25.36
CA ILE A 178 -12.09 -14.99 25.08
C ILE A 178 -12.51 -14.41 23.73
N SER A 179 -12.44 -15.20 22.66
CA SER A 179 -12.78 -14.76 21.31
C SER A 179 -14.23 -14.31 21.18
N THR A 180 -15.17 -15.00 21.83
CA THR A 180 -16.59 -14.64 21.83
C THR A 180 -16.84 -13.31 22.53
N VAL A 181 -16.25 -13.10 23.72
CA VAL A 181 -16.37 -11.83 24.45
C VAL A 181 -15.75 -10.71 23.63
N LYS A 182 -14.55 -10.93 23.07
CA LYS A 182 -13.85 -9.97 22.23
C LYS A 182 -14.70 -9.57 21.02
N PHE A 183 -15.22 -10.54 20.28
CA PHE A 183 -16.09 -10.32 19.13
C PHE A 183 -17.36 -9.53 19.49
N ALA A 184 -18.06 -9.94 20.54
CA ALA A 184 -19.30 -9.30 20.96
C ALA A 184 -19.08 -7.85 21.42
N VAL A 185 -18.08 -7.60 22.27
CA VAL A 185 -17.79 -6.25 22.77
C VAL A 185 -17.32 -5.34 21.65
N ASN A 186 -16.46 -5.83 20.75
CA ASN A 186 -16.02 -5.09 19.57
C ASN A 186 -17.20 -4.64 18.71
N ILE A 187 -18.10 -5.56 18.33
CA ILE A 187 -19.28 -5.21 17.51
C ILE A 187 -20.18 -4.20 18.21
N ILE A 188 -20.42 -4.35 19.51
CA ILE A 188 -21.25 -3.43 20.29
C ILE A 188 -20.63 -2.03 20.34
N LEU A 189 -19.33 -1.93 20.65
CA LEU A 189 -18.66 -0.65 20.78
C LEU A 189 -18.49 0.06 19.43
N ASP A 190 -18.14 -0.67 18.38
CA ASP A 190 -18.03 -0.10 17.03
C ASP A 190 -19.38 0.40 16.53
N PHE A 191 -20.48 -0.35 16.78
CA PHE A 191 -21.82 0.10 16.44
C PHE A 191 -22.21 1.38 17.17
N LEU A 192 -21.92 1.45 18.48
CA LEU A 192 -22.29 2.58 19.33
C LEU A 192 -21.44 3.83 19.11
N LEU A 193 -20.16 3.69 18.71
CA LEU A 193 -19.17 4.77 18.77
C LEU A 193 -18.50 5.12 17.43
N ILE A 194 -18.51 4.23 16.43
CA ILE A 194 -17.81 4.44 15.16
C ILE A 194 -18.77 4.38 13.95
N SER A 195 -19.79 3.54 14.00
CA SER A 195 -20.69 3.31 12.86
C SER A 195 -21.36 4.59 12.37
N ARG A 196 -21.82 4.60 11.11
CA ARG A 196 -22.59 5.72 10.53
C ARG A 196 -23.89 6.06 11.30
N PHE A 197 -24.31 5.19 12.22
CA PHE A 197 -25.51 5.33 13.06
C PHE A 197 -25.17 5.48 14.55
N HIS A 198 -23.92 5.84 14.89
CA HIS A 198 -23.46 5.93 16.27
C HIS A 198 -24.28 6.93 17.10
N VAL A 199 -24.33 6.71 18.42
CA VAL A 199 -25.15 7.53 19.33
C VAL A 199 -24.35 8.76 19.77
N GLY A 200 -24.76 9.96 19.33
CA GLY A 200 -24.16 11.24 19.72
C GLY A 200 -23.63 12.06 18.55
N SER A 201 -23.26 13.32 18.79
CA SER A 201 -22.80 14.28 17.77
C SER A 201 -21.28 14.40 17.61
N PHE A 202 -20.50 13.47 18.18
CA PHE A 202 -19.03 13.51 18.10
C PHE A 202 -18.54 12.82 16.82
N THR A 203 -17.41 13.25 16.29
CA THR A 203 -16.76 12.64 15.13
C THR A 203 -15.79 11.54 15.58
N PRO A 204 -15.95 10.28 15.12
CA PRO A 204 -15.02 9.20 15.45
C PRO A 204 -13.61 9.50 14.93
N THR A 205 -12.59 9.21 15.74
CA THR A 205 -11.18 9.39 15.38
C THR A 205 -10.42 8.06 15.44
N VAL A 206 -9.20 8.05 14.92
CA VAL A 206 -8.27 6.90 15.03
C VAL A 206 -7.97 6.55 16.50
N ASN A 207 -7.95 7.56 17.38
CA ASN A 207 -7.80 7.34 18.82
C ASN A 207 -9.03 6.66 19.44
N THR A 208 -10.24 6.96 18.93
CA THR A 208 -11.47 6.26 19.32
C THR A 208 -11.37 4.77 18.97
N GLN A 209 -10.91 4.46 17.75
CA GLN A 209 -10.69 3.08 17.30
C GLN A 209 -9.61 2.35 18.13
N GLY A 210 -8.47 2.98 18.39
CA GLY A 210 -7.43 2.42 19.26
C GLY A 210 -7.91 2.19 20.71
N THR A 211 -8.78 3.06 21.22
CA THR A 211 -9.38 2.92 22.56
C THR A 211 -10.34 1.75 22.63
N ILE A 212 -11.23 1.59 21.64
CA ILE A 212 -12.15 0.45 21.57
C ILE A 212 -11.35 -0.86 21.53
N GLN A 213 -10.34 -0.92 20.66
CA GLN A 213 -9.48 -2.09 20.56
C GLN A 213 -8.81 -2.46 21.89
N LEU A 214 -8.29 -1.47 22.62
CA LEU A 214 -7.71 -1.68 23.95
C LEU A 214 -8.76 -2.22 24.95
N VAL A 215 -9.93 -1.58 25.02
CA VAL A 215 -11.01 -1.97 25.94
C VAL A 215 -11.45 -3.40 25.65
N CYS A 216 -11.71 -3.74 24.39
CA CYS A 216 -12.14 -5.07 24.00
C CYS A 216 -11.10 -6.14 24.34
N ASN A 217 -9.81 -5.88 24.07
CA ASN A 217 -8.73 -6.80 24.41
C ASN A 217 -8.62 -7.00 25.93
N LEU A 218 -8.72 -5.94 26.73
CA LEU A 218 -8.69 -6.03 28.19
C LEU A 218 -9.90 -6.82 28.72
N VAL A 219 -11.11 -6.47 28.31
CA VAL A 219 -12.33 -7.14 28.77
C VAL A 219 -12.29 -8.64 28.42
N ALA A 220 -11.91 -8.98 27.19
CA ALA A 220 -11.80 -10.37 26.75
C ALA A 220 -10.73 -11.16 27.52
N SER A 221 -9.53 -10.60 27.68
CA SER A 221 -8.42 -11.26 28.37
C SER A 221 -8.72 -11.48 29.86
N PHE A 222 -9.33 -10.50 30.55
CA PHE A 222 -9.76 -10.66 31.94
C PHE A 222 -10.96 -11.61 32.10
N ALA A 223 -11.93 -11.58 31.17
CA ALA A 223 -13.05 -12.53 31.17
C ALA A 223 -12.54 -13.97 31.01
N GLY A 224 -11.58 -14.20 30.10
CA GLY A 224 -10.92 -15.49 29.92
C GLY A 224 -10.17 -15.95 31.16
N LEU A 225 -9.39 -15.05 31.78
CA LEU A 225 -8.68 -15.34 33.03
C LEU A 225 -9.66 -15.70 34.16
N GLY A 226 -10.73 -14.92 34.32
CA GLY A 226 -11.78 -15.18 35.30
C GLY A 226 -12.46 -16.53 35.06
N TYR A 227 -12.79 -16.85 33.81
CA TYR A 227 -13.37 -18.14 33.44
C TYR A 227 -12.41 -19.30 33.71
N PHE A 228 -11.12 -19.15 33.41
CA PHE A 228 -10.09 -20.13 33.74
C PHE A 228 -10.00 -20.39 35.25
N LEU A 229 -9.86 -19.32 36.05
CA LEU A 229 -9.73 -19.39 37.49
C LEU A 229 -10.97 -20.03 38.13
N TRP A 230 -12.17 -19.66 37.68
CA TRP A 230 -13.42 -20.23 38.17
C TRP A 230 -13.55 -21.72 37.82
N SER A 231 -13.38 -22.08 36.54
CA SER A 231 -13.67 -23.42 36.03
C SER A 231 -12.60 -24.47 36.35
N ASN A 232 -11.34 -24.07 36.55
CA ASN A 232 -10.23 -24.99 36.81
C ASN A 232 -9.65 -24.81 38.21
N THR A 233 -9.25 -23.60 38.57
CA THR A 233 -8.51 -23.35 39.81
C THR A 233 -9.41 -23.46 41.03
N TRP A 234 -10.49 -22.70 41.10
CA TRP A 234 -11.43 -22.73 42.23
C TRP A 234 -12.19 -24.06 42.29
N SER A 235 -12.53 -24.62 41.13
CA SER A 235 -13.12 -25.96 41.06
C SER A 235 -12.20 -27.03 41.64
N PHE A 236 -10.90 -27.02 41.30
CA PHE A 236 -9.90 -27.93 41.85
C PHE A 236 -9.70 -27.71 43.35
N VAL A 237 -9.54 -26.45 43.78
CA VAL A 237 -9.35 -26.08 45.19
C VAL A 237 -10.51 -26.52 46.08
N ARG A 238 -11.76 -26.44 45.60
CA ARG A 238 -12.94 -26.91 46.36
C ARG A 238 -12.94 -28.42 46.62
N HIS A 239 -12.22 -29.21 45.82
CA HIS A 239 -12.17 -30.67 45.93
C HIS A 239 -10.81 -31.18 46.46
N ALA A 240 -9.83 -30.30 46.64
CA ALA A 240 -8.47 -30.63 47.07
C ALA A 240 -8.27 -30.38 48.58
N ARG A 241 -7.33 -31.12 49.20
CA ARG A 241 -6.93 -30.92 50.61
C ARG A 241 -6.14 -29.61 50.76
N HIS A 242 -6.11 -29.02 51.97
CA HIS A 242 -5.46 -27.73 52.25
C HIS A 242 -3.99 -27.64 51.77
N GLU A 243 -3.19 -28.70 51.93
CA GLU A 243 -1.78 -28.75 51.49
C GLU A 243 -1.59 -28.59 49.96
N THR A 244 -2.61 -28.94 49.17
CA THR A 244 -2.58 -28.81 47.70
C THR A 244 -2.79 -27.37 47.22
N GLN A 245 -3.24 -26.45 48.09
CA GLN A 245 -3.48 -25.05 47.72
C GLN A 245 -2.18 -24.26 47.57
N ASP A 246 -1.18 -24.49 48.44
CA ASP A 246 0.12 -23.82 48.35
C ASP A 246 0.90 -24.25 47.12
N GLN A 247 0.66 -25.46 46.61
CA GLN A 247 1.24 -25.95 45.36
C GLN A 247 0.72 -25.24 44.11
N LEU A 248 -0.37 -24.49 44.17
CA LEU A 248 -0.95 -23.81 43.01
C LEU A 248 -0.37 -22.40 42.79
N ARG A 249 0.32 -21.83 43.78
CA ARG A 249 0.85 -20.46 43.71
C ARG A 249 1.97 -20.35 42.67
N PRO A 250 2.03 -19.23 41.91
CA PRO A 250 3.17 -18.94 41.04
C PRO A 250 4.50 -19.05 41.79
N SER A 251 5.54 -19.58 41.15
CA SER A 251 6.86 -19.70 41.77
C SER A 251 8.01 -19.52 40.78
N PHE A 252 9.14 -18.99 41.28
CA PHE A 252 10.37 -18.85 40.48
C PHE A 252 10.93 -20.20 40.01
N SER A 253 10.76 -21.27 40.80
CA SER A 253 11.15 -22.62 40.40
C SER A 253 10.34 -23.09 39.19
N ALA A 254 9.02 -22.89 39.19
CA ALA A 254 8.17 -23.18 38.05
C ALA A 254 8.51 -22.30 36.83
N LEU A 255 8.88 -21.03 37.05
CA LEU A 255 9.31 -20.14 35.98
C LEU A 255 10.58 -20.67 35.31
N ASN A 256 11.57 -21.11 36.09
CA ASN A 256 12.83 -21.64 35.54
C ASN A 256 12.61 -22.87 34.65
N VAL A 257 11.58 -23.69 34.94
CA VAL A 257 11.20 -24.82 34.08
C VAL A 257 10.65 -24.35 32.74
N LEU A 258 9.85 -23.28 32.71
CA LEU A 258 9.27 -22.70 31.50
C LEU A 258 10.30 -21.87 30.71
N LEU A 259 11.19 -21.17 31.40
CA LEU A 259 12.15 -20.24 30.82
C LEU A 259 13.17 -20.94 29.92
N ARG A 260 13.60 -22.16 30.27
CA ARG A 260 14.57 -22.92 29.48
C ARG A 260 14.12 -23.16 28.02
N PRO A 261 12.94 -23.76 27.75
CA PRO A 261 12.40 -23.84 26.40
C PRO A 261 11.89 -22.48 25.90
N GLY A 262 11.38 -21.61 26.78
CA GLY A 262 10.85 -20.30 26.39
C GLY A 262 11.89 -19.37 25.75
N LEU A 263 13.14 -19.36 26.25
CA LEU A 263 14.24 -18.58 25.66
C LEU A 263 14.59 -19.05 24.25
N ILE A 264 14.47 -20.36 23.98
CA ILE A 264 14.74 -20.92 22.65
C ILE A 264 13.72 -20.38 21.64
N PHE A 265 12.43 -20.41 22.02
CA PHE A 265 11.36 -19.87 21.17
C PHE A 265 11.46 -18.34 21.02
N PHE A 266 11.83 -17.63 22.07
CA PHE A 266 12.05 -16.19 22.00
C PHE A 266 13.15 -15.82 21.02
N VAL A 267 14.31 -16.49 21.08
CA VAL A 267 15.44 -16.22 20.16
C VAL A 267 15.05 -16.54 18.72
N GLU A 268 14.40 -17.67 18.47
CA GLU A 268 13.89 -18.03 17.15
C GLU A 268 12.95 -16.96 16.59
N SER A 269 11.94 -16.59 17.37
CA SER A 269 10.94 -15.61 16.99
C SER A 269 11.53 -14.22 16.79
N ALA A 270 12.48 -13.79 17.63
CA ALA A 270 13.15 -12.51 17.50
C ALA A 270 13.97 -12.41 16.20
N VAL A 271 14.73 -13.45 15.84
CA VAL A 271 15.49 -13.49 14.58
C VAL A 271 14.54 -13.48 13.38
N ARG A 272 13.51 -14.32 13.41
CA ARG A 272 12.52 -14.40 12.32
C ARG A 272 11.78 -13.08 12.12
N ASN A 273 11.30 -12.47 13.20
CA ASN A 273 10.56 -11.21 13.13
C ASN A 273 11.46 -10.01 12.76
N ALA A 274 12.74 -10.02 13.13
CA ALA A 274 13.68 -8.99 12.68
C ALA A 274 13.94 -9.04 11.17
N LEU A 275 14.15 -10.24 10.61
CA LEU A 275 14.31 -10.42 9.16
C LEU A 275 13.02 -10.10 8.39
N TYR A 276 11.86 -10.46 8.95
CA TYR A 276 10.56 -10.10 8.40
C TYR A 276 10.38 -8.58 8.31
N LEU A 277 10.67 -7.84 9.38
CA LEU A 277 10.56 -6.38 9.36
C LEU A 277 11.50 -5.75 8.34
N TRP A 278 12.72 -6.29 8.17
CA TRP A 278 13.64 -5.83 7.12
C TRP A 278 13.02 -6.00 5.72
N LEU A 279 12.46 -7.17 5.41
CA LEU A 279 11.78 -7.40 4.13
C LEU A 279 10.58 -6.46 3.92
N VAL A 280 9.71 -6.33 4.93
CA VAL A 280 8.49 -5.49 4.83
C VAL A 280 8.83 -4.02 4.59
N THR A 281 9.88 -3.48 5.22
CA THR A 281 10.29 -2.08 4.96
C THR A 281 10.64 -1.85 3.49
N THR A 282 11.06 -2.90 2.76
CA THR A 282 11.37 -2.82 1.33
C THR A 282 10.10 -2.82 0.48
N ILE A 283 9.04 -3.56 0.85
CA ILE A 283 7.72 -3.53 0.19
C ILE A 283 7.07 -2.14 0.28
N VAL A 284 7.12 -1.55 1.48
CA VAL A 284 6.45 -0.26 1.74
C VAL A 284 7.15 0.87 0.98
N ALA A 285 8.45 0.73 0.71
CA ALA A 285 9.23 1.69 -0.07
C ALA A 285 8.85 1.73 -1.57
N LEU A 286 8.04 0.78 -2.07
CA LEU A 286 7.62 0.68 -3.47
C LEU A 286 6.47 1.62 -3.84
N GLY A 287 5.90 2.30 -2.84
CA GLY A 287 4.82 3.26 -3.02
C GLY A 287 3.48 2.80 -2.44
N ALA A 288 2.55 3.75 -2.37
CA ALA A 288 1.28 3.59 -1.67
C ALA A 288 0.38 2.46 -2.21
N VAL A 289 0.39 2.23 -3.52
CA VAL A 289 -0.41 1.17 -4.18
C VAL A 289 0.05 -0.21 -3.72
N TYR A 290 1.36 -0.46 -3.72
CA TYR A 290 1.95 -1.73 -3.26
C TYR A 290 1.79 -1.94 -1.76
N ALA A 291 1.93 -0.88 -0.95
CA ALA A 291 1.68 -0.95 0.49
C ALA A 291 0.21 -1.31 0.80
N THR A 292 -0.73 -0.72 0.06
CA THR A 292 -2.16 -1.01 0.23
C THR A 292 -2.50 -2.41 -0.28
N ALA A 293 -1.97 -2.83 -1.43
CA ALA A 293 -2.13 -4.18 -1.96
C ALA A 293 -1.55 -5.25 -1.01
N TRP A 294 -0.41 -4.97 -0.38
CA TRP A 294 0.18 -5.79 0.68
C TRP A 294 -0.74 -5.91 1.90
N GLY A 295 -1.38 -4.83 2.32
CA GLY A 295 -2.39 -4.84 3.38
C GLY A 295 -3.63 -5.68 3.03
N VAL A 296 -4.12 -5.58 1.79
CA VAL A 296 -5.26 -6.38 1.30
C VAL A 296 -4.88 -7.85 1.20
N PHE A 297 -3.72 -8.18 0.64
CA PHE A 297 -3.17 -9.54 0.58
C PHE A 297 -3.11 -10.17 1.98
N ASN A 298 -2.54 -9.48 2.96
CA ASN A 298 -2.49 -9.96 4.34
C ASN A 298 -3.87 -10.17 4.95
N THR A 299 -4.85 -9.34 4.58
CA THR A 299 -6.23 -9.49 5.04
C THR A 299 -6.84 -10.80 4.55
N ILE A 300 -6.65 -11.13 3.27
CA ILE A 300 -7.10 -12.42 2.71
C ILE A 300 -6.33 -13.57 3.37
N ARG A 301 -4.99 -13.48 3.42
CA ARG A 301 -4.15 -14.57 3.93
C ARG A 301 -4.37 -14.85 5.41
N TRP A 302 -4.23 -13.84 6.27
CA TRP A 302 -4.33 -14.00 7.72
C TRP A 302 -5.77 -14.02 8.23
N GLY A 303 -6.69 -13.31 7.54
CA GLY A 303 -8.10 -13.25 7.93
C GLY A 303 -8.93 -14.43 7.43
N LEU A 304 -8.56 -15.09 6.33
CA LEU A 304 -9.32 -16.21 5.79
C LEU A 304 -8.55 -17.53 5.82
N ILE A 305 -7.35 -17.58 5.22
CA ILE A 305 -6.67 -18.86 4.96
C ILE A 305 -5.91 -19.40 6.17
N MET A 306 -5.25 -18.53 6.94
CA MET A 306 -4.47 -18.95 8.10
C MET A 306 -5.32 -19.40 9.29
N VAL A 307 -6.61 -19.03 9.33
CA VAL A 307 -7.50 -19.37 10.45
C VAL A 307 -7.62 -20.90 10.65
N PRO A 308 -7.93 -21.71 9.61
CA PRO A 308 -7.89 -23.16 9.73
C PRO A 308 -6.49 -23.71 10.02
N VAL A 309 -5.44 -23.15 9.41
CA VAL A 309 -4.04 -23.60 9.61
C VAL A 309 -3.60 -23.44 11.06
N GLN A 310 -3.90 -22.31 11.69
CA GLN A 310 -3.61 -22.03 13.10
C GLN A 310 -4.45 -22.89 14.05
N ALA A 311 -5.73 -23.10 13.73
CA ALA A 311 -6.59 -24.00 14.51
C ALA A 311 -6.09 -25.45 14.49
N LEU A 312 -5.65 -25.91 13.32
CA LEU A 312 -5.03 -27.21 13.09
C LEU A 312 -3.71 -27.33 13.87
N GLU A 313 -2.83 -26.34 13.76
CA GLU A 313 -1.54 -26.32 14.48
C GLU A 313 -1.73 -26.37 15.99
N ALA A 314 -2.58 -25.49 16.55
CA ALA A 314 -2.86 -25.45 17.99
C ALA A 314 -3.42 -26.78 18.51
N THR A 315 -4.24 -27.45 17.69
CA THR A 315 -4.76 -28.79 18.00
C THR A 315 -3.65 -29.83 17.94
N ALA A 316 -2.82 -29.84 16.90
CA ALA A 316 -1.70 -30.77 16.77
C ALA A 316 -0.72 -30.64 17.95
N LEU A 317 -0.33 -29.42 18.31
CA LEU A 317 0.57 -29.11 19.43
C LEU A 317 0.08 -29.71 20.75
N GLN A 318 -1.22 -29.57 21.05
CA GLN A 318 -1.84 -30.14 22.25
C GLN A 318 -1.63 -31.67 22.33
N PHE A 319 -1.99 -32.40 21.27
CA PHE A 319 -1.92 -33.86 21.27
C PHE A 319 -0.50 -34.40 21.14
N ILE A 320 0.39 -33.71 20.42
CA ILE A 320 1.80 -34.09 20.35
C ILE A 320 2.46 -33.94 21.73
N GLY A 321 2.18 -32.85 22.44
CA GLY A 321 2.69 -32.62 23.80
C GLY A 321 2.30 -33.74 24.76
N HIS A 322 1.05 -34.21 24.67
CA HIS A 322 0.59 -35.38 25.44
C HIS A 322 1.30 -36.67 25.06
N ASN A 323 1.35 -37.00 23.76
CA ASN A 323 1.97 -38.24 23.28
C ASN A 323 3.47 -38.28 23.62
N TRP A 324 4.12 -37.12 23.56
CA TRP A 324 5.51 -36.97 23.97
C TRP A 324 5.70 -37.19 25.47
N GLY A 325 4.85 -36.58 26.30
CA GLY A 325 4.86 -36.77 27.74
C GLY A 325 4.66 -38.23 28.13
N GLU A 326 3.68 -38.90 27.53
CA GLU A 326 3.41 -40.34 27.73
C GLU A 326 4.60 -41.21 27.31
N TRP A 327 5.18 -40.95 26.14
CA TRP A 327 6.36 -41.69 25.71
C TRP A 327 7.56 -41.46 26.64
N ARG A 328 7.80 -40.22 27.10
CA ARG A 328 8.87 -39.89 28.04
C ARG A 328 8.66 -40.51 29.42
N SER A 329 7.42 -40.60 29.91
CA SER A 329 7.13 -41.27 31.17
C SER A 329 7.40 -42.77 31.08
N ARG A 330 7.12 -43.41 29.93
CA ARG A 330 7.43 -44.84 29.69
C ARG A 330 8.93 -45.11 29.60
N VAL A 331 9.70 -44.28 28.91
CA VAL A 331 11.15 -44.49 28.67
C VAL A 331 12.03 -43.99 29.83
N GLY A 332 11.49 -43.16 30.70
CA GLY A 332 12.19 -42.58 31.85
C GLY A 332 12.58 -41.12 31.62
N VAL A 333 12.08 -40.24 32.49
CA VAL A 333 12.20 -38.77 32.36
C VAL A 333 13.64 -38.29 32.54
N ASP A 334 14.45 -39.02 33.32
CA ASP A 334 15.87 -38.70 33.60
C ASP A 334 16.85 -39.23 32.54
N VAL A 335 16.39 -40.10 31.64
CA VAL A 335 17.22 -40.64 30.56
C VAL A 335 17.55 -39.53 29.57
N ARG A 336 18.83 -39.16 29.46
CA ARG A 336 19.31 -38.03 28.62
C ARG A 336 19.27 -38.31 27.12
N LYS A 337 19.49 -39.55 26.70
CA LYS A 337 19.50 -40.01 25.30
C LYS A 337 18.55 -41.20 25.09
N PRO A 338 17.23 -40.99 25.19
CA PRO A 338 16.24 -42.05 24.95
C PRO A 338 16.21 -42.45 23.47
N VAL A 339 16.04 -43.75 23.18
CA VAL A 339 15.89 -44.28 21.82
C VAL A 339 14.42 -44.62 21.57
N ALA A 340 13.85 -44.09 20.49
CA ALA A 340 12.45 -44.30 20.12
C ALA A 340 12.35 -45.34 18.98
N SER A 341 11.33 -46.20 19.01
CA SER A 341 11.01 -47.05 17.86
C SER A 341 10.27 -46.24 16.78
N TRP A 342 10.23 -46.76 15.54
CA TRP A 342 9.42 -46.17 14.46
C TRP A 342 7.93 -46.05 14.84
N LYS A 343 7.41 -47.02 15.60
CA LYS A 343 6.02 -47.00 16.07
C LYS A 343 5.78 -45.87 17.08
N ASP A 344 6.76 -45.61 17.96
CA ASP A 344 6.68 -44.48 18.91
C ASP A 344 6.74 -43.14 18.18
N LEU A 345 7.67 -42.99 17.23
CA LEU A 345 7.82 -41.78 16.42
C LEU A 345 6.53 -41.49 15.62
N TYR A 346 5.95 -42.51 14.99
CA TYR A 346 4.68 -42.37 14.30
C TYR A 346 3.54 -41.98 15.26
N GLY A 347 3.46 -42.60 16.44
CA GLY A 347 2.46 -42.25 17.46
C GLY A 347 2.53 -40.79 17.91
N ILE A 348 3.74 -40.27 18.09
CA ILE A 348 3.98 -38.86 18.46
C ILE A 348 3.64 -37.93 17.28
N ALA A 349 4.06 -38.26 16.07
CA ALA A 349 3.88 -37.41 14.88
C ALA A 349 2.48 -37.47 14.27
N ARG A 350 1.67 -38.50 14.56
CA ARG A 350 0.35 -38.73 13.95
C ARG A 350 -0.59 -37.51 14.00
N PRO A 351 -0.70 -36.74 15.10
CA PRO A 351 -1.54 -35.55 15.11
C PRO A 351 -1.09 -34.49 14.10
N ALA A 352 0.22 -34.24 13.96
CA ALA A 352 0.77 -33.32 12.95
C ALA A 352 0.51 -33.81 11.53
N LEU A 353 0.67 -35.12 11.25
CA LEU A 353 0.39 -35.69 9.93
C LEU A 353 -1.10 -35.58 9.56
N ARG A 354 -1.99 -35.79 10.52
CA ARG A 354 -3.43 -35.56 10.34
C ARG A 354 -3.73 -34.08 10.07
N SER A 355 -3.05 -33.21 10.81
CA SER A 355 -3.16 -31.76 10.66
C SER A 355 -2.72 -31.29 9.27
N LEU A 356 -1.58 -31.79 8.81
CA LEU A 356 -1.02 -31.56 7.48
C LEU A 356 -1.99 -31.97 6.37
N ALA A 357 -2.54 -33.18 6.46
CA ALA A 357 -3.49 -33.66 5.46
C ALA A 357 -4.76 -32.79 5.40
N LEU A 358 -5.31 -32.40 6.55
CA LEU A 358 -6.48 -31.51 6.61
C LEU A 358 -6.17 -30.09 6.11
N ALA A 359 -4.99 -29.57 6.43
CA ALA A 359 -4.55 -28.26 5.95
C ALA A 359 -4.48 -28.25 4.42
N LEU A 360 -3.84 -29.26 3.81
CA LEU A 360 -3.74 -29.38 2.34
C LEU A 360 -5.10 -29.55 1.66
N VAL A 361 -5.99 -30.36 2.23
CA VAL A 361 -7.35 -30.56 1.70
C VAL A 361 -8.16 -29.26 1.71
N PHE A 362 -7.91 -28.36 2.66
CA PHE A 362 -8.56 -27.06 2.71
C PHE A 362 -7.86 -26.02 1.83
N GLU A 363 -6.54 -25.90 1.96
CA GLU A 363 -5.76 -24.79 1.41
C GLU A 363 -5.54 -24.91 -0.09
N VAL A 364 -5.32 -26.12 -0.62
CA VAL A 364 -5.10 -26.29 -2.07
C VAL A 364 -6.35 -25.90 -2.87
N PRO A 365 -7.57 -26.38 -2.56
CA PRO A 365 -8.75 -25.98 -3.31
C PRO A 365 -9.10 -24.49 -3.18
N ILE A 366 -8.94 -23.91 -1.98
CA ILE A 366 -9.26 -22.49 -1.76
C ILE A 366 -8.23 -21.58 -2.43
N ALA A 367 -6.94 -21.96 -2.44
CA ALA A 367 -5.88 -21.28 -3.18
C ALA A 367 -6.19 -21.21 -4.68
N ILE A 368 -6.58 -22.35 -5.27
CA ILE A 368 -7.00 -22.43 -6.68
C ILE A 368 -8.23 -21.56 -6.93
N PHE A 369 -9.26 -21.67 -6.09
CA PHE A 369 -10.48 -20.87 -6.23
C PHE A 369 -10.21 -19.36 -6.14
N LEU A 370 -9.43 -18.93 -5.15
CA LEU A 370 -9.09 -17.53 -4.95
C LEU A 370 -8.23 -17.00 -6.09
N THR A 371 -7.25 -17.78 -6.55
CA THR A 371 -6.39 -17.44 -7.69
C THR A 371 -7.18 -17.23 -8.99
N LEU A 372 -8.18 -18.09 -9.24
CA LEU A 372 -8.96 -18.05 -10.47
C LEU A 372 -10.11 -17.04 -10.43
N PHE A 373 -10.76 -16.87 -9.26
CA PHE A 373 -12.05 -16.17 -9.18
C PHE A 373 -12.18 -15.20 -8.02
N GLY A 374 -11.44 -15.38 -6.93
CA GLY A 374 -11.77 -14.73 -5.66
C GLY A 374 -10.98 -13.46 -5.34
N VAL A 375 -9.70 -13.40 -5.68
CA VAL A 375 -8.80 -12.34 -5.17
C VAL A 375 -9.12 -10.98 -5.77
N TYR A 376 -9.25 -10.88 -7.09
CA TYR A 376 -9.53 -9.60 -7.74
C TYR A 376 -10.85 -8.99 -7.25
N PRO A 377 -12.01 -9.68 -7.27
CA PRO A 377 -13.26 -9.10 -6.78
C PRO A 377 -13.20 -8.71 -5.30
N PHE A 378 -12.56 -9.53 -4.46
CA PHE A 378 -12.43 -9.26 -3.03
C PHE A 378 -11.52 -8.05 -2.77
N ALA A 379 -10.40 -7.95 -3.50
CA ALA A 379 -9.47 -6.84 -3.39
C ALA A 379 -10.07 -5.54 -3.92
N SER A 380 -10.81 -5.58 -5.03
CA SER A 380 -11.56 -4.43 -5.55
C SER A 380 -12.58 -3.92 -4.54
N TYR A 381 -13.31 -4.85 -3.89
CA TYR A 381 -14.31 -4.50 -2.90
C TYR A 381 -13.72 -3.86 -1.64
N ILE A 382 -12.60 -4.39 -1.11
CA ILE A 382 -11.99 -3.85 0.12
C ILE A 382 -11.20 -2.57 -0.14
N SER A 383 -10.47 -2.48 -1.25
CA SER A 383 -9.60 -1.32 -1.52
C SER A 383 -10.31 -0.14 -2.16
N GLY A 384 -11.45 -0.37 -2.82
CA GLY A 384 -12.10 0.65 -3.65
C GLY A 384 -11.26 1.12 -4.84
N SER A 385 -10.14 0.43 -5.13
CA SER A 385 -9.18 0.78 -6.18
C SER A 385 -8.92 -0.41 -7.08
N ARG A 386 -9.20 -0.24 -8.38
CA ARG A 386 -8.94 -1.24 -9.40
C ARG A 386 -7.45 -1.59 -9.49
N GLN A 387 -6.59 -0.57 -9.44
CA GLN A 387 -5.13 -0.73 -9.48
C GLN A 387 -4.61 -1.57 -8.29
N VAL A 388 -5.10 -1.31 -7.07
CA VAL A 388 -4.73 -2.11 -5.88
C VAL A 388 -5.21 -3.55 -6.02
N ALA A 389 -6.38 -3.77 -6.63
CA ALA A 389 -6.93 -5.10 -6.83
C ALA A 389 -6.16 -5.94 -7.86
N GLU A 390 -5.72 -5.33 -8.95
CA GLU A 390 -4.89 -5.98 -9.97
C GLU A 390 -3.54 -6.39 -9.41
N VAL A 391 -2.88 -5.47 -8.69
CA VAL A 391 -1.62 -5.76 -7.99
C VAL A 391 -1.83 -6.88 -6.97
N THR A 392 -2.88 -6.82 -6.13
CA THR A 392 -3.18 -7.87 -5.14
C THR A 392 -3.41 -9.23 -5.80
N ALA A 393 -4.12 -9.28 -6.94
CA ALA A 393 -4.37 -10.51 -7.68
C ALA A 393 -3.09 -11.09 -8.30
N TYR A 394 -2.21 -10.24 -8.82
CA TYR A 394 -0.90 -10.64 -9.33
C TYR A 394 0.02 -11.17 -8.22
N MET A 395 0.06 -10.47 -7.08
CA MET A 395 0.77 -10.90 -5.87
C MET A 395 0.32 -12.28 -5.42
N TRP A 396 -0.99 -12.50 -5.38
CA TRP A 396 -1.57 -13.77 -4.96
C TRP A 396 -1.13 -14.91 -5.87
N LYS A 397 -1.25 -14.74 -7.19
CA LYS A 397 -0.78 -15.74 -8.19
C LYS A 397 0.69 -16.12 -8.00
N SER A 398 1.51 -15.15 -7.61
CA SER A 398 2.96 -15.32 -7.49
C SER A 398 3.39 -15.96 -6.17
N LEU A 399 2.65 -15.73 -5.08
CA LEU A 399 3.06 -16.10 -3.70
C LEU A 399 2.26 -17.23 -3.07
N ASP A 400 1.00 -17.45 -3.47
CA ASP A 400 0.09 -18.33 -2.71
C ASP A 400 0.55 -19.79 -2.65
N TRP A 401 1.25 -20.27 -3.69
CA TRP A 401 1.82 -21.61 -3.68
C TRP A 401 2.93 -21.78 -2.62
N CYS A 402 3.72 -20.75 -2.33
CA CYS A 402 4.70 -20.76 -1.23
C CYS A 402 4.01 -20.92 0.13
N TYR A 403 2.81 -20.36 0.25
CA TYR A 403 2.04 -20.39 1.48
C TYR A 403 1.42 -21.76 1.79
N ILE A 404 1.19 -22.58 0.78
CA ILE A 404 0.86 -24.01 0.96
C ILE A 404 2.03 -24.71 1.66
N PHE A 405 3.27 -24.49 1.18
CA PHE A 405 4.47 -25.04 1.84
C PHE A 405 4.66 -24.48 3.25
N TYR A 406 4.31 -23.21 3.48
CA TYR A 406 4.32 -22.62 4.81
C TYR A 406 3.36 -23.32 5.76
N ALA A 407 2.13 -23.62 5.34
CA ALA A 407 1.19 -24.36 6.17
C ALA A 407 1.70 -25.79 6.43
N MET A 408 2.26 -26.46 5.42
CA MET A 408 2.89 -27.77 5.61
C MET A 408 3.99 -27.72 6.68
N SER A 409 4.90 -26.74 6.54
CA SER A 409 5.98 -26.48 7.48
C SER A 409 5.44 -26.22 8.89
N THR A 410 4.40 -25.40 9.03
CA THR A 410 3.74 -25.09 10.31
C THR A 410 3.20 -26.35 10.99
N GLN A 411 2.49 -27.20 10.25
CA GLN A 411 1.95 -28.44 10.80
C GLN A 411 3.04 -29.44 11.21
N LEU A 412 4.13 -29.53 10.43
CA LEU A 412 5.25 -30.43 10.73
C LEU A 412 6.14 -29.90 11.87
N ALA A 413 6.34 -28.58 11.94
CA ALA A 413 7.10 -27.92 12.99
C ALA A 413 6.48 -28.13 14.38
N ALA A 414 5.15 -28.33 14.45
CA ALA A 414 4.45 -28.68 15.68
C ALA A 414 5.06 -29.90 16.38
N ILE A 415 5.63 -30.85 15.62
CA ILE A 415 6.36 -32.01 16.17
C ILE A 415 7.55 -31.53 16.99
N LEU A 416 8.42 -30.69 16.44
CA LEU A 416 9.62 -30.22 17.12
C LEU A 416 9.29 -29.22 18.24
N LEU A 417 8.31 -28.35 18.04
CA LEU A 417 7.80 -27.40 19.03
C LEU A 417 7.34 -28.10 20.31
N ALA A 418 6.53 -29.14 20.19
CA ALA A 418 5.96 -29.86 21.33
C ALA A 418 6.90 -30.96 21.90
N THR A 419 8.05 -31.24 21.27
CA THR A 419 8.97 -32.32 21.71
C THR A 419 10.39 -31.84 22.01
N ARG A 420 11.05 -31.22 21.02
CA ARG A 420 12.49 -30.91 21.00
C ARG A 420 12.74 -29.47 20.50
N PRO A 421 12.52 -28.45 21.35
CA PRO A 421 12.65 -27.04 20.97
C PRO A 421 14.02 -26.66 20.36
N ARG A 422 15.12 -27.31 20.77
CA ARG A 422 16.45 -27.03 20.21
C ARG A 422 16.56 -27.37 18.72
N TRP A 423 15.98 -28.49 18.31
CA TRP A 423 15.98 -28.88 16.90
C TRP A 423 15.07 -27.97 16.07
N TYR A 424 13.96 -27.52 16.65
CA TYR A 424 13.14 -26.47 16.06
C TYR A 424 13.95 -25.18 15.84
N LEU A 425 14.70 -24.71 16.84
CA LEU A 425 15.57 -23.54 16.71
C LEU A 425 16.63 -23.74 15.62
N TYR A 426 17.32 -24.88 15.57
CA TYR A 426 18.34 -25.11 14.55
C TYR A 426 17.75 -25.14 13.14
N GLN A 427 16.61 -25.80 12.96
CA GLN A 427 15.92 -25.85 11.67
C GLN A 427 15.42 -24.46 11.25
N SER A 428 14.82 -23.69 12.18
CA SER A 428 14.36 -22.33 11.90
C SER A 428 15.53 -21.38 11.62
N LEU A 429 16.61 -21.39 12.42
CA LEU A 429 17.79 -20.55 12.18
C LEU A 429 18.52 -20.93 10.89
N ALA A 430 18.61 -22.21 10.55
CA ALA A 430 19.20 -22.64 9.29
C ALA A 430 18.41 -22.06 8.11
N SER A 431 17.07 -22.15 8.14
CA SER A 431 16.24 -21.50 7.13
C SER A 431 16.41 -19.98 7.12
N ASN A 432 16.28 -19.33 8.27
CA ASN A 432 16.31 -17.87 8.35
C ASN A 432 17.69 -17.28 7.98
N ILE A 433 18.79 -17.90 8.38
CA ILE A 433 20.15 -17.39 8.12
C ILE A 433 20.69 -17.85 6.77
N LEU A 434 20.44 -19.09 6.34
CA LEU A 434 21.03 -19.61 5.09
C LEU A 434 20.14 -19.40 3.87
N TYR A 435 18.85 -19.10 4.08
CA TYR A 435 17.91 -18.86 2.98
C TYR A 435 17.33 -17.45 3.03
N VAL A 436 16.64 -17.09 4.11
CA VAL A 436 15.91 -15.81 4.19
C VAL A 436 16.85 -14.61 4.18
N MET A 437 17.93 -14.63 4.97
CA MET A 437 18.88 -13.52 5.06
C MET A 437 19.62 -13.24 3.73
N PRO A 438 20.16 -14.23 2.99
CA PRO A 438 20.71 -14.01 1.66
C PRO A 438 19.71 -13.39 0.70
N TRP A 439 18.46 -13.86 0.71
CA TRP A 439 17.41 -13.27 -0.12
C TRP A 439 17.05 -11.85 0.34
N ALA A 440 16.98 -11.56 1.63
CA ALA A 440 16.77 -10.20 2.13
C ALA A 440 17.90 -9.24 1.70
N ILE A 441 19.14 -9.73 1.67
CA ILE A 441 20.28 -8.99 1.12
C ILE A 441 20.11 -8.81 -0.40
N VAL A 442 19.87 -9.88 -1.15
CA VAL A 442 19.68 -9.85 -2.62
C VAL A 442 18.57 -8.87 -3.00
N CYS A 443 17.45 -8.89 -2.29
CA CYS A 443 16.32 -7.97 -2.47
C CYS A 443 16.68 -6.50 -2.19
N GLN A 444 17.75 -6.23 -1.45
CA GLN A 444 18.27 -4.89 -1.20
C GLN A 444 19.30 -4.41 -2.25
N VAL A 445 20.05 -5.33 -2.88
CA VAL A 445 21.13 -4.99 -3.83
C VAL A 445 20.84 -5.29 -5.30
N THR A 446 19.80 -6.06 -5.63
CA THR A 446 19.50 -6.51 -7.00
C THR A 446 18.37 -5.70 -7.60
N ASP A 447 18.49 -5.29 -8.88
CA ASP A 447 17.43 -4.53 -9.56
C ASP A 447 16.18 -5.39 -9.87
N LEU A 448 15.12 -5.15 -9.11
CA LEU A 448 13.75 -5.61 -9.19
C LEU A 448 12.86 -4.61 -9.99
N ASN A 449 11.90 -5.00 -10.80
CA ASN A 449 10.94 -4.13 -11.51
C ASN A 449 9.54 -4.75 -11.44
N GLU A 450 8.48 -4.06 -11.88
CA GLU A 450 7.07 -4.54 -11.84
C GLU A 450 6.93 -5.98 -12.36
N ASP A 451 7.79 -6.35 -13.30
CA ASP A 451 7.77 -7.64 -14.00
C ASP A 451 8.53 -8.76 -13.26
N ASN A 452 9.63 -8.48 -12.55
CA ASN A 452 10.48 -9.53 -11.95
C ASN A 452 10.38 -9.62 -10.40
N ALA A 453 9.82 -8.60 -9.77
CA ALA A 453 9.70 -8.44 -8.35
C ALA A 453 9.13 -9.63 -7.60
N TRP A 454 7.95 -10.07 -8.02
CA TRP A 454 7.23 -11.15 -7.37
C TRP A 454 7.83 -12.51 -7.69
N TRP A 455 8.65 -12.61 -8.75
CA TRP A 455 9.47 -13.79 -9.00
C TRP A 455 10.58 -13.91 -7.96
N TYR A 456 11.40 -12.88 -7.76
CA TYR A 456 12.46 -12.88 -6.74
C TYR A 456 11.89 -13.02 -5.33
N TYR A 457 10.72 -12.44 -5.10
CA TYR A 457 10.03 -12.62 -3.84
C TYR A 457 9.43 -13.98 -3.67
N SER A 458 8.81 -14.59 -4.67
CA SER A 458 8.34 -15.97 -4.58
C SER A 458 9.47 -16.93 -4.19
N ILE A 459 10.70 -16.67 -4.64
CA ILE A 459 11.87 -17.49 -4.30
C ILE A 459 12.37 -17.16 -2.90
N GLY A 460 12.59 -15.90 -2.53
CA GLY A 460 12.96 -15.51 -1.15
C GLY A 460 11.90 -15.86 -0.10
N THR A 461 10.63 -15.96 -0.50
CA THR A 461 9.46 -16.16 0.38
C THR A 461 9.14 -17.62 0.71
N ILE A 462 9.93 -18.60 0.25
CA ILE A 462 9.73 -20.00 0.63
C ILE A 462 9.77 -20.21 2.16
N MET A 463 10.29 -19.27 2.96
CA MET A 463 10.07 -19.25 4.42
C MET A 463 9.87 -17.86 5.06
N SER A 464 9.69 -16.78 4.31
CA SER A 464 9.44 -15.44 4.86
C SER A 464 8.73 -14.54 3.84
N ALA A 465 7.43 -14.30 4.01
CA ALA A 465 6.73 -13.14 3.45
C ALA A 465 7.62 -11.87 3.58
N THR A 466 7.95 -10.99 2.62
CA THR A 466 7.28 -10.59 1.36
C THR A 466 7.95 -9.40 0.65
N ALA A 467 7.59 -9.28 -0.65
CA ALA A 467 7.85 -8.35 -1.79
C ALA A 467 8.96 -7.26 -1.88
N THR A 468 9.51 -7.08 -3.08
CA THR A 468 10.31 -5.94 -3.61
C THR A 468 9.58 -5.42 -4.80
N ILE A 469 10.04 -4.24 -5.26
CA ILE A 469 10.55 -3.87 -6.60
C ILE A 469 11.76 -2.89 -6.44
N THR A 470 12.57 -2.63 -7.47
CA THR A 470 13.67 -1.64 -7.55
C THR A 470 13.53 -0.62 -8.70
N ALA A 471 14.65 0.06 -8.97
CA ALA A 471 14.88 1.31 -9.64
C ALA A 471 15.50 1.16 -11.02
N THR A 472 15.31 2.25 -11.74
CA THR A 472 16.04 2.69 -12.93
C THR A 472 17.51 2.96 -12.64
N ALA A 473 18.30 3.06 -13.72
CA ALA A 473 19.72 3.38 -13.73
C ALA A 473 20.13 4.37 -12.61
N PRO A 474 21.22 4.09 -11.86
CA PRO A 474 21.61 4.94 -10.74
C PRO A 474 21.79 6.36 -11.27
N PRO A 475 21.09 7.35 -10.71
CA PRO A 475 21.20 8.69 -11.25
C PRO A 475 22.65 9.15 -11.10
N PRO A 476 23.16 10.03 -12.00
CA PRO A 476 24.57 10.43 -11.98
C PRO A 476 24.99 10.84 -10.56
N PRO A 477 26.21 10.48 -10.10
CA PRO A 477 26.65 10.76 -8.74
C PRO A 477 26.38 12.23 -8.35
N GLY A 478 25.56 12.44 -7.32
CA GLY A 478 25.16 13.78 -6.88
C GLY A 478 23.80 14.27 -7.38
N GLN A 479 23.08 13.51 -8.22
CA GLN A 479 21.69 13.81 -8.55
C GLN A 479 20.81 13.69 -7.30
N PRO A 480 19.97 14.69 -7.01
CA PRO A 480 18.94 14.62 -5.99
C PRO A 480 18.00 13.43 -6.19
N ASP A 481 17.43 12.92 -5.10
CA ASP A 481 16.40 11.87 -5.14
C ASP A 481 15.08 12.42 -5.71
N ILE A 482 15.01 12.50 -7.04
CA ILE A 482 13.85 12.98 -7.81
C ILE A 482 13.63 12.07 -9.02
N ALA A 483 12.37 11.73 -9.28
CA ALA A 483 11.94 10.89 -10.40
C ALA A 483 10.95 11.65 -11.30
N TYR A 484 10.62 11.06 -12.44
CA TYR A 484 9.59 11.60 -13.34
C TYR A 484 8.24 11.70 -12.64
N ALA A 485 7.83 10.64 -11.93
CA ALA A 485 6.68 10.66 -11.04
C ALA A 485 6.96 11.59 -9.84
N PRO A 486 6.18 12.67 -9.63
CA PRO A 486 6.40 13.60 -8.54
C PRO A 486 5.98 12.98 -7.22
N ASP A 487 6.76 13.23 -6.18
CA ASP A 487 6.59 12.70 -4.83
C ASP A 487 6.47 13.87 -3.85
N TYR A 488 5.28 14.02 -3.26
CA TYR A 488 4.97 15.18 -2.42
C TYR A 488 5.74 15.15 -1.09
N GLU A 489 6.00 13.96 -0.55
CA GLU A 489 6.76 13.82 0.70
C GLU A 489 8.22 14.20 0.47
N LYS A 490 8.82 13.73 -0.63
CA LYS A 490 10.20 14.12 -1.01
C LYS A 490 10.33 15.62 -1.26
N TYR A 491 9.34 16.22 -1.93
CA TYR A 491 9.28 17.67 -2.13
C TYR A 491 9.26 18.43 -0.79
N GLN A 492 8.36 18.07 0.12
CA GLN A 492 8.24 18.73 1.43
C GLN A 492 9.51 18.55 2.28
N ALA A 493 10.10 17.34 2.27
CA ALA A 493 11.34 17.06 2.98
C ALA A 493 12.52 17.88 2.43
N ARG A 494 12.62 18.00 1.09
CA ARG A 494 13.63 18.82 0.42
C ARG A 494 13.45 20.29 0.77
N GLN A 495 12.23 20.80 0.70
CA GLN A 495 11.90 22.17 1.09
C GLN A 495 12.29 22.48 2.53
N ALA A 496 11.88 21.64 3.48
CA ALA A 496 12.21 21.82 4.89
C ALA A 496 13.73 21.82 5.12
N ARG A 497 14.46 20.93 4.44
CA ARG A 497 15.92 20.84 4.52
C ARG A 497 16.60 22.12 3.99
N ARG A 498 16.19 22.60 2.82
CA ARG A 498 16.79 23.79 2.20
C ARG A 498 16.51 25.06 3.01
N LEU A 499 15.26 25.26 3.45
CA LEU A 499 14.87 26.38 4.31
C LEU A 499 15.65 26.41 5.64
N LYS A 500 15.99 25.24 6.18
CA LYS A 500 16.74 25.13 7.44
C LYS A 500 18.24 25.34 7.28
N ASN A 501 18.83 24.80 6.21
CA ASN A 501 20.28 24.65 6.10
C ASN A 501 20.93 25.69 5.18
N GLU A 502 20.18 26.34 4.30
CA GLU A 502 20.70 27.28 3.31
C GLU A 502 20.29 28.72 3.64
N LYS A 503 21.12 29.69 3.25
CA LYS A 503 20.75 31.10 3.24
C LYS A 503 20.09 31.43 1.91
N LEU A 504 18.75 31.37 1.90
CA LEU A 504 17.96 31.55 0.69
C LEU A 504 17.56 33.02 0.49
N PRO A 505 17.58 33.54 -0.75
CA PRO A 505 17.05 34.87 -1.05
C PRO A 505 15.58 34.99 -0.64
N THR A 506 15.24 36.12 -0.01
CA THR A 506 13.88 36.41 0.46
C THR A 506 13.11 37.36 -0.46
N ASP A 507 13.73 37.79 -1.56
CA ASP A 507 13.12 38.64 -2.59
C ASP A 507 13.40 38.06 -3.98
N VAL A 508 12.56 38.40 -4.95
CA VAL A 508 12.71 37.94 -6.35
C VAL A 508 14.02 38.49 -6.97
N PRO A 509 14.57 37.87 -8.03
CA PRO A 509 15.78 38.37 -8.68
C PRO A 509 15.64 39.80 -9.19
N ASP A 510 16.76 40.53 -9.26
CA ASP A 510 16.77 41.90 -9.76
C ASP A 510 16.12 41.98 -11.15
N GLY A 511 15.17 42.89 -11.29
CA GLY A 511 14.40 43.09 -12.52
C GLY A 511 13.12 42.26 -12.60
N PHE A 512 12.96 41.16 -11.85
CA PHE A 512 11.73 40.36 -11.87
C PHE A 512 10.59 41.03 -11.06
N PRO A 513 9.33 40.90 -11.50
CA PRO A 513 8.20 41.49 -10.81
C PRO A 513 7.85 40.71 -9.54
N LYS A 514 7.52 41.40 -8.44
CA LYS A 514 7.06 40.74 -7.20
C LYS A 514 5.69 40.08 -7.33
N GLN A 515 4.90 40.57 -8.28
CA GLN A 515 3.57 40.07 -8.59
C GLN A 515 3.23 40.45 -10.02
N LEU A 516 2.76 39.48 -10.80
CA LEU A 516 2.15 39.65 -12.11
C LEU A 516 0.66 39.96 -11.96
N THR A 517 0.13 40.75 -12.89
CA THR A 517 -1.30 41.09 -13.00
C THR A 517 -1.77 40.90 -14.46
N GLY A 518 -3.08 40.73 -14.67
CA GLY A 518 -3.68 40.57 -15.99
C GLY A 518 -4.42 39.24 -16.17
N ASP A 519 -4.98 39.03 -17.36
CA ASP A 519 -5.89 37.91 -17.66
C ASP A 519 -5.23 36.53 -17.59
N LEU A 520 -3.90 36.44 -17.70
CA LEU A 520 -3.17 35.19 -17.48
C LEU A 520 -3.09 34.79 -16.01
N VAL A 521 -3.44 35.66 -15.05
CA VAL A 521 -3.40 35.35 -13.61
C VAL A 521 -4.75 34.80 -13.15
N TRP A 522 -4.96 33.51 -13.36
CA TRP A 522 -6.16 32.79 -12.93
C TRP A 522 -5.80 31.50 -12.18
N GLU A 523 -6.75 30.98 -11.42
CA GLU A 523 -6.66 29.66 -10.76
C GLU A 523 -7.91 28.84 -11.07
N GLY A 524 -7.77 27.51 -11.05
CA GLY A 524 -8.77 26.62 -11.62
C GLY A 524 -10.15 26.68 -10.98
N ASP A 525 -10.24 26.94 -9.68
CA ASP A 525 -11.53 27.01 -8.95
C ASP A 525 -12.41 28.19 -9.39
N SER A 526 -11.82 29.25 -9.95
CA SER A 526 -12.52 30.51 -10.26
C SER A 526 -12.52 30.87 -11.76
N VAL A 527 -11.63 30.29 -12.56
CA VAL A 527 -11.50 30.65 -13.99
C VAL A 527 -12.82 30.46 -14.75
N GLY A 528 -13.57 29.39 -14.47
CA GLY A 528 -14.87 29.10 -15.14
C GLY A 528 -16.01 30.02 -14.74
N GLN A 529 -15.83 30.83 -13.70
CA GLN A 529 -16.79 31.87 -13.31
C GLN A 529 -16.56 33.17 -14.09
N THR A 530 -15.37 33.34 -14.67
CA THR A 530 -14.93 34.58 -15.32
C THR A 530 -14.89 34.45 -16.84
N TYR A 531 -14.39 33.32 -17.34
CA TYR A 531 -14.19 33.09 -18.77
C TYR A 531 -14.96 31.86 -19.24
N ASP A 532 -15.64 32.01 -20.37
CA ASP A 532 -16.12 30.87 -21.16
C ASP A 532 -15.07 30.55 -22.23
N TRP A 533 -14.32 29.47 -22.01
CA TRP A 533 -13.26 29.03 -22.92
C TRP A 533 -13.75 28.07 -24.00
N THR A 534 -15.04 27.73 -24.04
CA THR A 534 -15.57 26.75 -25.00
C THR A 534 -16.29 27.44 -26.15
N CYS A 535 -15.69 27.40 -27.33
CA CYS A 535 -16.30 27.85 -28.58
C CYS A 535 -17.06 26.70 -29.24
N VAL A 536 -18.39 26.65 -29.04
CA VAL A 536 -19.25 25.67 -29.72
C VAL A 536 -19.55 26.14 -31.14
N LEU A 537 -19.21 25.33 -32.14
CA LEU A 537 -19.48 25.62 -33.55
C LEU A 537 -20.98 25.44 -33.86
N SER A 538 -21.55 26.38 -34.61
CA SER A 538 -22.93 26.26 -35.10
C SER A 538 -23.04 25.29 -36.28
N GLU A 539 -24.25 24.84 -36.61
CA GLU A 539 -24.51 23.99 -37.78
C GLU A 539 -24.06 24.66 -39.10
N GLU A 540 -24.22 25.98 -39.22
CA GLU A 540 -23.75 26.76 -40.37
C GLU A 540 -22.22 26.74 -40.47
N GLN A 541 -21.52 26.88 -39.34
CA GLN A 541 -20.06 26.82 -39.29
C GLN A 541 -19.53 25.41 -39.57
N LEU A 542 -20.21 24.37 -39.09
CA LEU A 542 -19.88 22.98 -39.41
C LEU A 542 -20.10 22.67 -40.90
N THR A 543 -21.13 23.25 -41.50
CA THR A 543 -21.37 23.16 -42.95
C THR A 543 -20.27 23.85 -43.74
N GLU A 544 -19.81 25.01 -43.29
CA GLU A 544 -18.66 25.72 -43.87
C GLU A 544 -17.36 24.90 -43.78
N VAL A 545 -17.10 24.24 -42.65
CA VAL A 545 -15.96 23.33 -42.48
C VAL A 545 -16.02 22.15 -43.45
N ASP A 546 -17.20 21.58 -43.67
CA ASP A 546 -17.43 20.49 -44.64
C ASP A 546 -17.15 20.95 -46.08
N GLN A 547 -17.61 22.14 -46.45
CA GLN A 547 -17.36 22.75 -47.76
C GLN A 547 -15.87 23.04 -47.97
N ALA A 548 -15.17 23.55 -46.95
CA ALA A 548 -13.74 23.80 -47.00
C ALA A 548 -12.93 22.50 -47.16
N LEU A 549 -13.35 21.42 -46.49
CA LEU A 549 -12.78 20.09 -46.68
C LEU A 549 -12.95 19.59 -48.12
N GLN A 550 -14.15 19.67 -48.70
CA GLN A 550 -14.36 19.25 -50.09
C GLN A 550 -13.53 20.10 -51.05
N HIS A 551 -13.51 21.42 -50.85
CA HIS A 551 -12.69 22.32 -51.65
C HIS A 551 -11.20 21.92 -51.65
N PHE A 552 -10.62 21.67 -50.48
CA PHE A 552 -9.21 21.24 -50.40
C PHE A 552 -8.96 19.91 -51.13
N LYS A 553 -9.87 18.94 -50.99
CA LYS A 553 -9.77 17.64 -51.67
C LYS A 553 -9.84 17.79 -53.19
N ASP A 554 -10.72 18.65 -53.70
CA ASP A 554 -10.87 18.92 -55.13
C ASP A 554 -9.62 19.56 -55.77
N LEU A 555 -8.80 20.27 -54.97
CA LEU A 555 -7.52 20.83 -55.44
C LEU A 555 -6.46 19.75 -55.69
N GLY A 556 -6.59 18.54 -55.13
CA GLY A 556 -5.65 17.43 -55.32
C GLY A 556 -4.23 17.73 -54.79
N LEU A 557 -4.09 18.69 -53.88
CA LEU A 557 -2.80 19.09 -53.31
C LEU A 557 -2.38 18.19 -52.15
N SER A 558 -1.07 18.10 -51.89
CA SER A 558 -0.57 17.41 -50.71
C SER A 558 -0.92 18.16 -49.42
N HIS A 559 -1.13 17.43 -48.31
CA HIS A 559 -1.49 17.98 -46.99
C HIS A 559 -0.61 19.14 -46.48
N GLY A 560 0.65 19.22 -46.89
CA GLY A 560 1.53 20.34 -46.55
C GLY A 560 1.08 21.70 -47.11
N HIS A 561 0.17 21.74 -48.07
CA HIS A 561 -0.38 22.96 -48.66
C HIS A 561 -1.64 23.48 -47.96
N ILE A 562 -2.11 22.83 -46.87
CA ILE A 562 -3.29 23.29 -46.13
C ILE A 562 -3.01 24.64 -45.47
N SER A 563 -3.62 25.69 -46.02
CA SER A 563 -3.55 27.07 -45.56
C SER A 563 -4.94 27.72 -45.55
N PRO A 564 -5.09 28.94 -45.00
CA PRO A 564 -6.34 29.70 -45.07
C PRO A 564 -6.89 29.91 -46.49
N GLU A 565 -6.02 29.91 -47.49
CA GLU A 565 -6.38 30.08 -48.90
C GLU A 565 -6.92 28.78 -49.52
N THR A 566 -6.36 27.62 -49.13
CA THR A 566 -6.76 26.31 -49.68
C THR A 566 -7.83 25.61 -48.84
N PHE A 567 -8.08 26.09 -47.61
CA PHE A 567 -9.15 25.64 -46.71
C PHE A 567 -9.94 26.87 -46.22
N PRO A 568 -10.76 27.49 -47.09
CA PRO A 568 -11.36 28.79 -46.80
C PRO A 568 -12.52 28.69 -45.79
N LEU A 569 -12.44 29.47 -44.71
CA LEU A 569 -13.49 29.60 -43.69
C LEU A 569 -13.95 31.07 -43.53
N PRO A 570 -14.55 31.71 -44.55
CA PRO A 570 -14.83 33.15 -44.53
C PRO A 570 -15.69 33.62 -43.34
N ASN A 571 -16.66 32.83 -42.89
CA ASN A 571 -17.55 33.19 -41.78
C ASN A 571 -16.94 32.84 -40.42
N LEU A 572 -16.28 31.69 -40.30
CA LEU A 572 -15.63 31.26 -39.05
C LEU A 572 -14.26 31.94 -38.81
N HIS A 573 -13.57 32.41 -39.85
CA HIS A 573 -12.24 33.02 -39.76
C HIS A 573 -12.14 34.18 -38.77
N PRO A 574 -13.04 35.19 -38.77
CA PRO A 574 -12.99 36.28 -37.79
C PRO A 574 -13.03 35.79 -36.34
N GLN A 575 -13.83 34.76 -36.05
CA GLN A 575 -13.92 34.16 -34.71
C GLN A 575 -12.64 33.41 -34.35
N LEU A 576 -12.06 32.63 -35.28
CA LEU A 576 -10.78 31.94 -35.08
C LEU A 576 -9.62 32.92 -34.86
N ARG A 577 -9.62 34.07 -35.55
CA ARG A 577 -8.63 35.14 -35.31
C ARG A 577 -8.79 35.78 -33.93
N LYS A 578 -10.02 35.94 -33.44
CA LYS A 578 -10.28 36.40 -32.07
C LYS A 578 -9.76 35.41 -31.03
N LEU A 579 -9.99 34.10 -31.24
CA LEU A 579 -9.46 33.04 -30.38
C LEU A 579 -7.92 32.98 -30.41
N SER A 580 -7.31 33.20 -31.58
CA SER A 580 -5.84 33.34 -31.69
C SER A 580 -5.30 34.49 -30.84
N ASP A 581 -5.99 35.63 -30.81
CA ASP A 581 -5.61 36.77 -29.95
C ASP A 581 -5.82 36.44 -28.46
N GLU A 582 -6.89 35.72 -28.10
CA GLU A 582 -7.19 35.26 -26.74
C GLU A 582 -6.05 34.42 -26.14
N LEU A 583 -5.40 33.56 -26.94
CA LEU A 583 -4.24 32.78 -26.48
C LEU A 583 -3.10 33.68 -25.99
N HIS A 584 -2.89 34.85 -26.58
CA HIS A 584 -1.70 35.67 -26.35
C HIS A 584 -1.97 36.89 -25.48
N ARG A 585 -3.23 37.36 -25.45
CA ARG A 585 -3.64 38.57 -24.75
C ARG A 585 -4.64 38.33 -23.62
N GLY A 586 -5.36 37.22 -23.65
CA GLY A 586 -6.36 36.88 -22.65
C GLY A 586 -5.90 35.79 -21.70
N HIS A 587 -6.78 34.83 -21.41
CA HIS A 587 -6.54 33.79 -20.38
C HIS A 587 -5.68 32.61 -20.88
N GLY A 588 -5.30 32.57 -22.16
CA GLY A 588 -4.21 31.72 -22.64
C GLY A 588 -4.59 30.31 -23.09
N PHE A 589 -5.87 29.94 -23.13
CA PHE A 589 -6.32 28.69 -23.73
C PHE A 589 -7.76 28.80 -24.24
N PHE A 590 -8.18 27.89 -25.11
CA PHE A 590 -9.59 27.69 -25.47
C PHE A 590 -9.82 26.29 -26.04
N VAL A 591 -11.10 25.89 -26.12
CA VAL A 591 -11.56 24.64 -26.73
C VAL A 591 -12.58 24.97 -27.82
N ILE A 592 -12.38 24.45 -29.03
CA ILE A 592 -13.40 24.45 -30.09
C ILE A 592 -14.14 23.13 -30.02
N ARG A 593 -15.48 23.18 -29.96
CA ARG A 593 -16.35 22.01 -29.79
C ARG A 593 -17.36 21.89 -30.93
N GLY A 594 -17.62 20.67 -31.35
CA GLY A 594 -18.75 20.35 -32.25
C GLY A 594 -18.38 19.61 -33.54
N VAL A 595 -17.10 19.29 -33.77
CA VAL A 595 -16.70 18.49 -34.95
C VAL A 595 -17.06 17.02 -34.69
N ASP A 596 -17.99 16.48 -35.48
CA ASP A 596 -18.36 15.06 -35.42
C ASP A 596 -17.32 14.22 -36.17
N VAL A 597 -16.34 13.71 -35.43
CA VAL A 597 -15.20 12.96 -35.98
C VAL A 597 -15.61 11.65 -36.64
N ASP A 598 -16.75 11.05 -36.26
CA ASP A 598 -17.19 9.75 -36.79
C ASP A 598 -17.81 9.89 -38.19
N LYS A 599 -18.21 11.12 -38.57
CA LYS A 599 -18.67 11.44 -39.93
C LYS A 599 -17.53 11.46 -40.96
N TYR A 600 -16.30 11.68 -40.51
CA TYR A 600 -15.13 11.90 -41.38
C TYR A 600 -14.14 10.74 -41.30
N SER A 601 -13.47 10.44 -42.40
CA SER A 601 -12.32 9.53 -42.37
C SER A 601 -11.17 10.11 -41.54
N ARG A 602 -10.19 9.29 -41.17
CA ARG A 602 -9.01 9.71 -40.39
C ARG A 602 -8.21 10.82 -41.11
N GLU A 603 -8.09 10.71 -42.43
CA GLU A 603 -7.42 11.71 -43.27
C GLU A 603 -8.23 13.01 -43.34
N GLU A 604 -9.55 12.94 -43.48
CA GLU A 604 -10.43 14.11 -43.48
C GLU A 604 -10.43 14.83 -42.13
N ASN A 605 -10.47 14.09 -41.02
CA ASN A 605 -10.30 14.64 -39.68
C ASN A 605 -8.97 15.38 -39.52
N MET A 606 -7.89 14.83 -40.09
CA MET A 606 -6.59 15.50 -40.11
C MET A 606 -6.63 16.79 -40.94
N ILE A 607 -7.24 16.77 -42.13
CA ILE A 607 -7.39 17.96 -42.97
C ILE A 607 -8.21 19.04 -42.26
N ILE A 608 -9.35 18.67 -41.65
CA ILE A 608 -10.20 19.60 -40.89
C ILE A 608 -9.40 20.22 -39.74
N TYR A 609 -8.69 19.41 -38.95
CA TYR A 609 -7.90 19.89 -37.83
C TYR A 609 -6.81 20.88 -38.28
N VAL A 610 -6.05 20.50 -39.31
CA VAL A 610 -4.97 21.31 -39.87
C VAL A 610 -5.53 22.59 -40.51
N GLY A 611 -6.66 22.51 -41.20
CA GLY A 611 -7.39 23.61 -41.84
C GLY A 611 -7.86 24.66 -40.83
N ILE A 612 -8.63 24.24 -39.82
CA ILE A 612 -9.07 25.13 -38.73
C ILE A 612 -7.87 25.73 -38.00
N SER A 613 -6.86 24.91 -37.65
CA SER A 613 -5.64 25.38 -37.00
C SER A 613 -4.89 26.44 -37.81
N SER A 614 -4.95 26.38 -39.16
CA SER A 614 -4.24 27.32 -40.03
C SER A 614 -4.73 28.77 -39.89
N HIS A 615 -6.01 28.95 -39.53
CA HIS A 615 -6.58 30.26 -39.26
C HIS A 615 -6.24 30.76 -37.85
N ILE A 616 -5.86 29.89 -36.93
CA ILE A 616 -5.42 30.26 -35.57
C ILE A 616 -3.92 30.59 -35.61
N ALA A 617 -3.10 29.66 -36.08
CA ALA A 617 -1.66 29.82 -36.25
C ALA A 617 -1.20 29.15 -37.56
N GLY A 618 -0.74 29.97 -38.51
CA GLY A 618 -0.38 29.50 -39.85
C GLY A 618 0.95 28.76 -39.93
N GLN A 619 1.83 28.90 -38.93
CA GLN A 619 3.12 28.21 -38.87
C GLN A 619 3.02 26.98 -37.97
N ARG A 620 3.54 25.84 -38.46
CA ARG A 620 3.47 24.55 -37.76
C ARG A 620 4.85 24.15 -37.29
N GLY A 621 4.96 23.81 -36.00
CA GLY A 621 6.20 23.31 -35.42
C GLY A 621 6.54 21.92 -35.95
N ARG A 622 7.81 21.68 -36.24
CA ARG A 622 8.30 20.33 -36.57
C ARG A 622 8.34 19.47 -35.31
N GLN A 623 7.72 18.30 -35.37
CA GLN A 623 7.64 17.31 -34.30
C GLN A 623 8.56 16.10 -34.55
N ASP A 624 8.80 15.73 -35.81
CA ASP A 624 9.76 14.69 -36.19
C ASP A 624 10.47 15.05 -37.51
N SER A 625 11.60 14.40 -37.78
CA SER A 625 12.46 14.56 -38.96
C SER A 625 12.40 13.39 -39.93
N LYS A 626 11.60 12.36 -39.63
CA LYS A 626 11.42 11.19 -40.49
C LYS A 626 9.96 10.74 -40.56
N PHE A 627 9.56 10.26 -41.74
CA PHE A 627 8.28 9.57 -41.95
C PHE A 627 8.54 8.30 -42.77
N ASN A 628 8.11 7.14 -42.26
CA ASN A 628 8.39 5.81 -42.85
C ASN A 628 9.88 5.59 -43.18
N GLY A 629 10.76 6.02 -42.27
CA GLY A 629 12.22 5.89 -42.40
C GLY A 629 12.88 6.85 -43.38
N LYS A 630 12.13 7.69 -44.10
CA LYS A 630 12.65 8.72 -45.02
C LYS A 630 12.69 10.09 -44.34
N PRO A 631 13.68 10.95 -44.66
CA PRO A 631 13.68 12.33 -44.17
C PRO A 631 12.39 13.07 -44.55
N ALA A 632 11.71 13.64 -43.56
CA ALA A 632 10.49 14.42 -43.75
C ALA A 632 10.29 15.33 -42.53
N ASP A 633 9.83 16.57 -42.74
CA ASP A 633 9.42 17.43 -41.63
C ASP A 633 7.98 17.06 -41.23
N VAL A 634 7.86 16.26 -40.17
CA VAL A 634 6.56 15.84 -39.62
C VAL A 634 6.06 16.94 -38.69
N VAL A 635 4.88 17.48 -38.98
CA VAL A 635 4.27 18.60 -38.23
C VAL A 635 3.00 18.21 -37.49
N LEU A 636 2.63 16.93 -37.53
CA LEU A 636 1.48 16.35 -36.85
C LEU A 636 1.86 14.95 -36.34
N THR A 637 1.58 14.66 -35.08
CA THR A 637 1.80 13.33 -34.50
C THR A 637 0.56 12.85 -33.76
N HIS A 638 0.45 11.53 -33.62
CA HIS A 638 -0.60 10.91 -32.82
C HIS A 638 -0.12 10.72 -31.38
N VAL A 639 -0.86 11.29 -30.43
CA VAL A 639 -0.69 11.04 -29.00
C VAL A 639 -1.67 9.93 -28.61
N LYS A 640 -1.15 8.71 -28.45
CA LYS A 640 -1.90 7.52 -28.05
C LYS A 640 -0.97 6.52 -27.38
N ASP A 641 -1.51 5.55 -26.65
CA ASP A 641 -0.68 4.46 -26.15
C ASP A 641 -0.08 3.66 -27.31
N LEU A 642 1.24 3.49 -27.29
CA LEU A 642 1.98 2.69 -28.25
C LEU A 642 2.44 1.36 -27.64
N SER A 643 2.17 1.10 -26.36
CA SER A 643 2.65 -0.08 -25.64
C SER A 643 2.15 -1.42 -26.19
N SER A 644 1.06 -1.41 -26.96
CA SER A 644 0.53 -2.57 -27.68
C SER A 644 1.21 -2.85 -29.03
N THR A 645 1.87 -1.84 -29.61
CA THR A 645 2.48 -1.90 -30.95
C THR A 645 4.00 -1.81 -30.95
N GLN A 646 4.58 -1.36 -29.84
CA GLN A 646 6.01 -1.26 -29.62
C GLN A 646 6.36 -1.84 -28.24
N GLU A 647 7.53 -2.46 -28.12
CA GLU A 647 8.01 -2.91 -26.81
C GLU A 647 8.08 -1.73 -25.84
N LYS A 648 7.57 -1.89 -24.61
CA LYS A 648 7.55 -0.82 -23.58
C LYS A 648 8.93 -0.19 -23.35
N GLY A 649 10.01 -0.96 -23.51
CA GLY A 649 11.40 -0.51 -23.41
C GLY A 649 11.91 0.35 -24.59
N ALA A 650 11.10 0.57 -25.63
CA ALA A 650 11.40 1.46 -26.76
C ALA A 650 10.70 2.84 -26.64
N ILE A 651 9.78 3.00 -25.69
CA ILE A 651 8.98 4.22 -25.54
C ILE A 651 9.68 5.19 -24.56
N GLY A 652 10.14 6.32 -25.10
CA GLY A 652 10.87 7.36 -24.36
C GLY A 652 10.03 8.57 -23.95
N SER A 653 8.72 8.55 -24.18
CA SER A 653 7.83 9.68 -23.90
C SER A 653 6.55 9.23 -23.20
N PRO A 654 6.14 9.88 -22.09
CA PRO A 654 4.90 9.56 -21.37
C PRO A 654 3.65 9.76 -22.23
N ALA A 655 3.72 10.67 -23.23
CA ALA A 655 2.66 10.91 -24.21
C ALA A 655 2.25 9.65 -25.01
N TYR A 656 3.15 8.65 -25.10
CA TYR A 656 2.93 7.41 -25.85
C TYR A 656 2.70 6.20 -24.95
N THR A 657 2.33 6.43 -23.68
CA THR A 657 2.04 5.41 -22.67
C THR A 657 0.73 5.74 -21.96
N THR A 658 0.19 4.78 -21.22
CA THR A 658 -0.97 4.96 -20.32
C THR A 658 -0.66 5.74 -19.03
N ASP A 659 0.62 6.00 -18.75
CA ASP A 659 1.04 6.72 -17.55
C ASP A 659 0.54 8.16 -17.52
N ARG A 660 0.43 8.72 -16.31
CA ARG A 660 0.17 10.16 -16.14
C ARG A 660 1.29 10.98 -16.78
N GLN A 661 0.90 12.00 -17.53
CA GLN A 661 1.82 13.00 -18.05
C GLN A 661 1.78 14.22 -17.13
N VAL A 662 2.84 14.39 -16.34
CA VAL A 662 2.92 15.44 -15.30
C VAL A 662 2.89 16.84 -15.91
N PHE A 663 2.51 17.87 -15.14
CA PHE A 663 2.56 19.26 -15.59
C PHE A 663 3.88 19.62 -16.26
N HIS A 664 3.78 20.06 -17.52
CA HIS A 664 4.87 20.41 -18.40
C HIS A 664 4.42 21.46 -19.42
N THR A 665 5.38 21.90 -20.23
CA THR A 665 5.21 22.63 -21.48
C THR A 665 6.03 21.90 -22.55
N ASP A 666 5.64 22.03 -23.81
CA ASP A 666 6.34 21.45 -24.95
C ASP A 666 7.28 22.45 -25.63
N THR A 667 7.78 22.10 -26.81
CA THR A 667 8.52 23.02 -27.69
C THR A 667 7.55 23.84 -28.55
N GLY A 668 7.79 25.15 -28.66
CA GLY A 668 6.99 26.08 -29.46
C GLY A 668 6.07 26.95 -28.61
N ASP A 669 5.29 27.81 -29.27
CA ASP A 669 4.51 28.87 -28.61
C ASP A 669 3.05 28.44 -28.33
N ILE A 670 2.49 27.60 -29.20
CA ILE A 670 1.12 27.09 -29.08
C ILE A 670 1.15 25.57 -29.16
N VAL A 671 0.50 24.92 -28.20
CA VAL A 671 0.20 23.49 -28.25
C VAL A 671 -1.26 23.34 -28.66
N SER A 672 -1.51 22.48 -29.63
CA SER A 672 -2.85 22.14 -30.08
C SER A 672 -3.06 20.63 -30.04
N LEU A 673 -4.25 20.20 -29.64
CA LEU A 673 -4.68 18.80 -29.62
C LEU A 673 -6.06 18.66 -30.27
N PHE A 674 -6.31 17.55 -30.95
CA PHE A 674 -7.61 17.18 -31.49
C PHE A 674 -8.02 15.81 -30.97
N CYS A 675 -9.12 15.76 -30.20
CA CYS A 675 -9.61 14.54 -29.59
C CYS A 675 -10.38 13.71 -30.63
N LEU A 676 -9.74 12.68 -31.18
CA LEU A 676 -10.42 11.72 -32.05
C LEU A 676 -11.21 10.67 -31.26
N GLU A 677 -10.75 10.35 -30.06
CA GLU A 677 -11.42 9.46 -29.12
C GLU A 677 -10.99 9.82 -27.70
N THR A 678 -11.87 9.60 -26.72
CA THR A 678 -11.56 9.74 -25.30
C THR A 678 -11.14 8.40 -24.72
N ALA A 679 -10.24 8.43 -23.73
CA ALA A 679 -9.93 7.25 -22.95
C ALA A 679 -11.19 6.65 -22.30
N GLU A 680 -11.22 5.34 -22.10
CA GLU A 680 -12.37 4.67 -21.46
C GLU A 680 -12.49 5.07 -19.98
N GLU A 681 -11.36 5.09 -19.26
CA GLU A 681 -11.26 5.61 -17.89
C GLU A 681 -10.04 6.54 -17.77
N GLY A 682 -10.19 7.66 -17.07
CA GLY A 682 -9.09 8.60 -16.78
C GLY A 682 -8.76 9.54 -17.95
N GLY A 683 -7.47 9.90 -18.09
CA GLY A 683 -6.97 10.65 -19.25
C GLY A 683 -7.38 12.12 -19.32
N ALA A 684 -7.93 12.68 -18.24
CA ALA A 684 -8.39 14.07 -18.23
C ALA A 684 -7.25 15.04 -18.54
N SER A 685 -7.52 15.96 -19.47
CA SER A 685 -6.61 17.07 -19.81
C SER A 685 -6.74 18.17 -18.77
N ARG A 686 -5.63 18.49 -18.09
CA ARG A 686 -5.56 19.49 -17.03
C ARG A 686 -4.60 20.59 -17.41
N ILE A 687 -4.94 21.82 -17.05
CA ILE A 687 -4.13 23.00 -17.37
C ILE A 687 -4.00 23.94 -16.16
N ALA A 688 -2.91 24.67 -16.06
CA ALA A 688 -2.66 25.62 -14.98
C ALA A 688 -1.90 26.86 -15.45
N SER A 689 -2.30 28.05 -15.01
CA SER A 689 -1.58 29.29 -15.33
C SER A 689 -0.17 29.30 -14.71
N THR A 690 0.85 29.46 -15.55
CA THR A 690 2.23 29.66 -15.08
C THR A 690 2.41 31.02 -14.38
N TRP A 691 1.61 32.03 -14.72
CA TRP A 691 1.66 33.36 -14.09
C TRP A 691 1.11 33.32 -12.66
N ARG A 692 0.04 32.54 -12.44
CA ARG A 692 -0.48 32.31 -11.09
C ARG A 692 0.48 31.48 -10.24
N VAL A 693 1.12 30.47 -10.83
CA VAL A 693 2.20 29.69 -10.19
C VAL A 693 3.39 30.60 -9.86
N TYR A 694 3.80 31.48 -10.77
CA TYR A 694 4.85 32.47 -10.55
C TYR A 694 4.52 33.37 -9.35
N ASN A 695 3.30 33.90 -9.27
CA ASN A 695 2.88 34.74 -8.14
C ASN A 695 2.94 33.99 -6.80
N GLU A 696 2.59 32.71 -6.79
CA GLU A 696 2.69 31.89 -5.58
C GLU A 696 4.15 31.68 -5.17
N LEU A 697 5.03 31.42 -6.14
CA LEU A 697 6.48 31.29 -5.91
C LEU A 697 7.09 32.62 -5.46
N ALA A 698 6.81 33.73 -6.12
CA ALA A 698 7.31 35.06 -5.74
C ALA A 698 6.90 35.43 -4.31
N ARG A 699 5.69 35.05 -3.89
CA ARG A 699 5.16 35.29 -2.55
C ARG A 699 5.75 34.39 -1.47
N THR A 700 5.94 33.09 -1.77
CA THR A 700 6.26 32.08 -0.75
C THR A 700 7.69 31.58 -0.80
N ARG A 701 8.27 31.52 -1.99
CA ARG A 701 9.56 30.87 -2.33
C ARG A 701 10.31 31.65 -3.43
N PRO A 702 10.63 32.92 -3.21
CA PRO A 702 11.34 33.74 -4.20
C PRO A 702 12.70 33.14 -4.58
N ASP A 703 13.34 32.38 -3.70
CA ASP A 703 14.56 31.62 -3.99
C ASP A 703 14.42 30.62 -5.16
N LEU A 704 13.21 30.08 -5.37
CA LEU A 704 12.95 29.21 -6.53
C LEU A 704 12.83 30.00 -7.83
N ILE A 705 12.41 31.28 -7.78
CA ILE A 705 12.45 32.17 -8.96
C ILE A 705 13.90 32.42 -9.39
N HIS A 706 14.82 32.63 -8.43
CA HIS A 706 16.27 32.68 -8.71
C HIS A 706 16.77 31.39 -9.34
N THR A 707 16.31 30.24 -8.85
CA THR A 707 16.74 28.93 -9.39
C THR A 707 16.23 28.71 -10.81
N LEU A 708 14.98 29.08 -11.09
CA LEU A 708 14.34 28.90 -12.40
C LEU A 708 14.91 29.83 -13.48
N SER A 709 15.43 31.00 -13.10
CA SER A 709 16.04 31.98 -14.01
C SER A 709 17.53 31.75 -14.28
N GLN A 710 18.17 30.83 -13.54
CA GLN A 710 19.55 30.39 -13.81
C GLN A 710 19.61 29.44 -15.02
N ASN A 711 20.83 29.11 -15.46
CA ASN A 711 21.05 28.14 -16.53
C ASN A 711 20.78 26.69 -16.08
N TRP A 712 20.07 25.93 -16.90
CA TRP A 712 19.78 24.51 -16.72
C TRP A 712 20.29 23.69 -17.90
N ASP A 713 20.93 22.56 -17.62
CA ASP A 713 21.40 21.63 -18.65
C ASP A 713 20.25 20.69 -19.07
N VAL A 714 19.52 21.09 -20.10
CA VAL A 714 18.34 20.38 -20.63
C VAL A 714 18.79 19.29 -21.59
N GLU A 715 18.35 18.04 -21.40
CA GLU A 715 18.72 16.94 -22.31
C GLU A 715 18.25 17.17 -23.75
N VAL A 716 19.04 16.70 -24.71
CA VAL A 716 18.64 16.62 -26.12
C VAL A 716 18.70 15.16 -26.56
N PHE A 717 17.54 14.49 -26.61
CA PHE A 717 17.44 13.07 -26.97
C PHE A 717 17.64 12.78 -28.47
N THR A 718 17.50 13.79 -29.33
CA THR A 718 17.42 13.62 -30.79
C THR A 718 18.73 13.92 -31.53
N ASN A 719 19.78 14.35 -30.84
CA ASN A 719 21.05 14.75 -31.45
C ASN A 719 22.25 14.07 -30.77
N ALA A 720 22.92 13.16 -31.50
CA ALA A 720 24.08 12.44 -31.00
C ALA A 720 25.32 13.32 -30.77
N GLU A 721 25.45 14.45 -31.49
CA GLU A 721 26.59 15.36 -31.39
C GLU A 721 26.43 16.41 -30.27
N LYS A 722 25.18 16.73 -29.90
CA LYS A 722 24.86 17.69 -28.86
C LYS A 722 23.95 17.05 -27.80
N LYS A 723 24.56 16.55 -26.72
CA LYS A 723 23.88 15.81 -25.65
C LYS A 723 22.93 16.64 -24.78
N TYR A 724 23.18 17.93 -24.64
CA TYR A 724 22.33 18.85 -23.87
C TYR A 724 22.42 20.30 -24.38
N ALA A 725 21.45 21.12 -23.95
CA ALA A 725 21.43 22.56 -24.19
C ALA A 725 21.24 23.30 -22.87
N THR A 726 22.06 24.31 -22.63
CA THR A 726 22.01 25.10 -21.40
C THR A 726 21.14 26.34 -21.59
N ARG A 727 20.08 26.48 -20.80
CA ARG A 727 19.18 27.65 -20.84
C ARG A 727 18.37 27.82 -19.55
N PRO A 728 17.86 29.02 -19.23
CA PRO A 728 16.84 29.17 -18.19
C PRO A 728 15.51 28.47 -18.52
N LEU A 729 14.75 28.17 -17.46
CA LEU A 729 13.37 27.69 -17.57
C LEU A 729 12.36 28.82 -17.45
N LEU A 730 12.73 29.89 -16.74
CA LEU A 730 11.92 31.08 -16.52
C LEU A 730 12.60 32.30 -17.13
N TYR A 731 11.88 32.97 -18.03
CA TYR A 731 12.30 34.21 -18.68
C TYR A 731 11.36 35.34 -18.28
N TYR A 732 11.95 36.50 -18.03
CA TYR A 732 11.20 37.73 -17.81
C TYR A 732 11.59 38.76 -18.86
N GLN A 733 10.57 39.34 -19.50
CA GLN A 733 10.68 40.48 -20.39
C GLN A 733 9.88 41.63 -19.81
N LYS A 734 10.58 42.72 -19.48
CA LYS A 734 9.96 43.97 -19.04
C LYS A 734 9.13 44.60 -20.16
N ALA A 735 8.03 45.25 -19.78
CA ALA A 735 7.25 46.04 -20.72
C ALA A 735 8.11 47.13 -21.40
N THR A 736 7.87 47.32 -22.70
CA THR A 736 8.37 48.45 -23.51
C THR A 736 7.17 49.25 -24.01
N GLU A 737 7.41 50.34 -24.76
CA GLU A 737 6.33 51.13 -25.36
C GLU A 737 5.43 50.30 -26.29
N SER A 738 5.98 49.27 -26.95
CA SER A 738 5.27 48.47 -27.95
C SER A 738 5.02 47.02 -27.54
N THR A 739 5.65 46.54 -26.45
CA THR A 739 5.51 45.15 -25.99
C THR A 739 5.09 45.10 -24.52
N PRO A 740 3.99 44.41 -24.18
CA PRO A 740 3.57 44.27 -22.78
C PRO A 740 4.58 43.43 -21.97
N GLU A 741 4.43 43.47 -20.65
CA GLU A 741 5.18 42.60 -19.75
C GLU A 741 4.91 41.13 -20.07
N ARG A 742 5.96 40.30 -20.06
CA ARG A 742 5.86 38.86 -20.32
C ARG A 742 6.74 38.08 -19.36
N VAL A 743 6.14 37.06 -18.75
CA VAL A 743 6.85 35.94 -18.13
C VAL A 743 6.59 34.71 -18.98
N ALA A 744 7.66 34.05 -19.41
CA ALA A 744 7.61 32.80 -20.15
C ALA A 744 8.26 31.71 -19.30
N LEU A 745 7.54 30.61 -19.09
CA LEU A 745 8.02 29.47 -18.32
C LEU A 745 7.91 28.22 -19.18
N GLN A 746 9.06 27.67 -19.57
CA GLN A 746 9.14 26.45 -20.37
C GLN A 746 9.91 25.35 -19.65
N TYR A 747 9.20 24.30 -19.25
CA TYR A 747 9.68 23.21 -18.42
C TYR A 747 9.01 21.88 -18.79
N ALA A 748 9.81 20.81 -18.90
CA ALA A 748 9.29 19.46 -18.84
C ALA A 748 10.24 18.59 -18.02
N ARG A 749 9.69 17.92 -16.99
CA ARG A 749 10.45 17.14 -16.00
C ARG A 749 11.38 16.10 -16.63
N ARG A 750 10.90 15.43 -17.69
CA ARG A 750 11.61 14.34 -18.35
C ARG A 750 13.02 14.70 -18.81
N TYR A 751 13.28 15.96 -19.17
CA TYR A 751 14.60 16.39 -19.63
C TYR A 751 15.64 16.53 -18.50
N PHE A 752 15.26 16.30 -17.24
CA PHE A 752 16.14 16.39 -16.08
C PHE A 752 16.27 15.07 -15.31
N VAL A 753 15.31 14.16 -15.51
CA VAL A 753 15.22 12.88 -14.76
C VAL A 753 15.03 11.66 -15.65
N GLY A 754 14.78 11.85 -16.95
CA GLY A 754 14.47 10.78 -17.90
C GLY A 754 13.03 10.28 -17.82
N PHE A 755 12.67 9.40 -18.77
CA PHE A 755 11.41 8.64 -18.78
C PHE A 755 11.55 7.38 -19.64
N GLY A 756 11.13 6.22 -19.13
CA GLY A 756 11.09 4.96 -19.88
C GLY A 756 12.41 4.63 -20.59
N ALA A 757 12.35 4.44 -21.90
CA ALA A 757 13.48 4.13 -22.78
C ALA A 757 14.54 5.25 -22.91
N LEU A 758 14.23 6.46 -22.43
CA LEU A 758 15.12 7.61 -22.46
C LEU A 758 15.47 8.03 -21.02
N PRO A 759 16.29 7.25 -20.30
CA PRO A 759 16.81 7.66 -19.00
C PRO A 759 17.72 8.88 -19.16
N ARG A 760 17.88 9.65 -18.08
CA ARG A 760 18.80 10.78 -18.02
C ARG A 760 20.24 10.31 -18.28
N SER A 761 20.92 10.88 -19.26
CA SER A 761 22.31 10.55 -19.55
C SER A 761 23.25 10.89 -18.40
N HIS A 762 24.18 9.98 -18.09
CA HIS A 762 25.24 10.18 -17.10
C HIS A 762 26.30 11.21 -17.54
N ASP A 763 26.34 11.55 -18.83
CA ASP A 763 27.29 12.52 -19.38
C ASP A 763 26.85 13.98 -19.13
N ILE A 764 25.65 14.18 -18.59
CA ILE A 764 25.10 15.51 -18.31
C ILE A 764 25.22 15.77 -16.80
N PRO A 765 25.65 16.97 -16.38
CA PRO A 765 25.74 17.29 -14.96
C PRO A 765 24.43 17.02 -14.22
N PRO A 766 24.51 16.52 -12.97
CA PRO A 766 23.33 16.30 -12.16
C PRO A 766 22.67 17.65 -11.82
N ILE A 767 21.35 17.65 -11.69
CA ILE A 767 20.65 18.84 -11.23
C ILE A 767 20.96 19.09 -9.74
N THR A 768 20.85 20.33 -9.27
CA THR A 768 21.03 20.63 -7.85
C THR A 768 19.78 20.33 -7.02
N GLU A 769 19.90 20.27 -5.70
CA GLU A 769 18.73 20.18 -4.80
C GLU A 769 17.77 21.36 -4.98
N ALA A 770 18.28 22.56 -5.28
CA ALA A 770 17.44 23.71 -5.58
C ALA A 770 16.62 23.49 -6.85
N GLN A 771 17.27 22.96 -7.89
CA GLN A 771 16.65 22.64 -9.16
C GLN A 771 15.59 21.54 -8.98
N ALA A 772 15.91 20.44 -8.30
CA ALA A 772 14.95 19.38 -8.00
C ALA A 772 13.71 19.91 -7.25
N GLU A 773 13.92 20.79 -6.27
CA GLU A 773 12.83 21.44 -5.56
C GLU A 773 11.98 22.34 -6.46
N ALA A 774 12.60 23.10 -7.36
CA ALA A 774 11.88 23.93 -8.32
C ALA A 774 11.00 23.08 -9.25
N LEU A 775 11.48 21.92 -9.72
CA LEU A 775 10.69 21.01 -10.56
C LEU A 775 9.47 20.45 -9.83
N ASP A 776 9.60 20.13 -8.54
CA ASP A 776 8.48 19.68 -7.70
C ASP A 776 7.52 20.84 -7.40
N ALA A 777 8.03 22.03 -7.06
CA ALA A 777 7.20 23.19 -6.77
C ALA A 777 6.33 23.58 -7.98
N LEU A 778 6.90 23.60 -9.20
CA LEU A 778 6.14 23.86 -10.42
C LEU A 778 5.02 22.82 -10.62
N HIS A 779 5.31 21.54 -10.37
CA HIS A 779 4.32 20.48 -10.53
C HIS A 779 3.18 20.58 -9.51
N PHE A 780 3.49 20.66 -8.21
CA PHE A 780 2.48 20.66 -7.17
C PHE A 780 1.67 21.96 -7.12
N LEU A 781 2.27 23.10 -7.47
CA LEU A 781 1.51 24.34 -7.65
C LEU A 781 0.64 24.28 -8.90
N GLY A 782 1.15 23.72 -10.00
CA GLY A 782 0.34 23.45 -11.20
C GLY A 782 -0.89 22.61 -10.87
N ASP A 783 -0.70 21.48 -10.18
CA ASP A 783 -1.79 20.58 -9.77
C ASP A 783 -2.82 21.28 -8.89
N LYS A 784 -2.36 21.98 -7.84
CA LYS A 784 -3.23 22.74 -6.93
C LYS A 784 -4.05 23.82 -7.62
N LEU A 785 -3.49 24.49 -8.63
CA LEU A 785 -4.09 25.66 -9.28
C LEU A 785 -4.76 25.32 -10.62
N SER A 786 -4.82 24.04 -10.98
CA SER A 786 -5.28 23.59 -12.30
C SER A 786 -6.79 23.52 -12.45
N VAL A 787 -7.24 23.55 -13.70
CA VAL A 787 -8.61 23.24 -14.12
C VAL A 787 -8.60 22.08 -15.13
N SER A 788 -9.64 21.24 -15.10
CA SER A 788 -9.91 20.26 -16.16
C SER A 788 -10.72 20.93 -17.27
N THR A 789 -10.30 20.77 -18.52
CA THR A 789 -11.04 21.35 -19.66
C THR A 789 -12.23 20.50 -20.09
N ASN A 790 -12.44 19.32 -19.50
CA ASN A 790 -13.46 18.35 -19.91
C ASN A 790 -13.41 18.08 -21.43
N PHE A 791 -12.21 17.76 -21.90
CA PHE A 791 -11.89 17.54 -23.31
C PHE A 791 -12.62 16.30 -23.84
N ALA A 792 -13.56 16.50 -24.76
CA ALA A 792 -14.43 15.46 -25.29
C ALA A 792 -14.09 15.10 -26.74
N LYS A 793 -14.59 13.95 -27.20
CA LYS A 793 -14.47 13.52 -28.60
C LYS A 793 -14.97 14.62 -29.54
N GLY A 794 -14.15 14.99 -30.53
CA GLY A 794 -14.41 16.08 -31.46
C GLY A 794 -13.95 17.47 -31.01
N ASP A 795 -13.45 17.62 -29.78
CA ASP A 795 -12.92 18.89 -29.31
C ASP A 795 -11.49 19.14 -29.85
N MET A 796 -11.21 20.40 -30.18
CA MET A 796 -9.86 20.89 -30.46
C MET A 796 -9.43 21.85 -29.36
N GLN A 797 -8.35 21.53 -28.66
CA GLN A 797 -7.80 22.37 -27.59
C GLN A 797 -6.59 23.12 -28.10
N TYR A 798 -6.48 24.40 -27.73
CA TYR A 798 -5.34 25.25 -28.02
C TYR A 798 -4.87 25.93 -26.74
N ILE A 799 -3.57 25.87 -26.48
CA ILE A 799 -2.95 26.36 -25.25
C ILE A 799 -1.74 27.22 -25.61
N ASN A 800 -1.61 28.37 -24.94
CA ASN A 800 -0.39 29.16 -24.94
C ASN A 800 0.68 28.43 -24.11
N ASN A 801 1.56 27.75 -24.82
CA ASN A 801 2.54 26.83 -24.25
C ASN A 801 3.68 27.53 -23.46
N VAL A 802 3.79 28.85 -23.55
CA VAL A 802 4.75 29.62 -22.75
C VAL A 802 4.16 30.21 -21.47
N ALA A 803 2.82 30.20 -21.33
CA ALA A 803 2.10 30.83 -20.24
C ALA A 803 1.18 29.88 -19.46
N VAL A 804 0.89 28.68 -19.97
CA VAL A 804 -0.01 27.70 -19.36
C VAL A 804 0.66 26.33 -19.36
N PHE A 805 0.75 25.72 -18.18
CA PHE A 805 1.13 24.32 -18.04
C PHE A 805 0.00 23.41 -18.46
N HIS A 806 0.34 22.25 -19.00
CA HIS A 806 -0.61 21.18 -19.29
C HIS A 806 -0.14 19.83 -18.74
N ALA A 807 -1.11 18.99 -18.42
CA ALA A 807 -0.93 17.65 -17.89
C ALA A 807 -2.06 16.75 -18.41
N ARG A 808 -1.82 15.45 -18.34
CA ARG A 808 -2.83 14.42 -18.60
C ARG A 808 -2.81 13.42 -17.46
N ASP A 809 -3.97 13.11 -16.91
CA ASP A 809 -4.09 12.03 -15.95
C ASP A 809 -3.73 10.67 -16.59
N GLY A 810 -3.38 9.68 -15.78
CA GLY A 810 -3.23 8.31 -16.27
C GLY A 810 -4.55 7.77 -16.79
N PHE A 811 -4.51 6.83 -17.73
CA PHE A 811 -5.71 6.35 -18.40
C PHE A 811 -5.63 4.88 -18.80
N THR A 812 -6.77 4.29 -19.12
CA THR A 812 -6.87 2.93 -19.67
C THR A 812 -7.81 2.92 -20.88
N ASP A 813 -7.44 2.17 -21.92
CA ASP A 813 -8.26 1.94 -23.10
C ASP A 813 -8.62 0.45 -23.23
N SER A 814 -9.84 0.16 -23.69
CA SER A 814 -10.22 -1.17 -24.21
C SER A 814 -9.72 -1.36 -25.64
N GLU A 815 -9.73 -2.61 -26.14
CA GLU A 815 -9.38 -2.93 -27.53
C GLU A 815 -10.17 -2.13 -28.58
N THR A 816 -11.36 -1.63 -28.22
CA THR A 816 -12.21 -0.82 -29.11
C THR A 816 -11.96 0.69 -29.02
N HIS A 817 -11.18 1.18 -28.05
CA HIS A 817 -10.93 2.60 -27.78
C HIS A 817 -9.44 3.00 -27.93
N GLN A 818 -8.64 2.25 -28.71
CA GLN A 818 -7.18 2.49 -28.89
C GLN A 818 -6.77 3.54 -29.92
#